data_AF-A0A857MSA4-F1
#
_entry.id   AF-A0A857MSA4-F1
#
_cell.length_a   1.000
_cell.length_b   1.000
_cell.length_c   1.000
_cell.angle_alpha   90.00
_cell.angle_beta   90.00
_cell.angle_gamma   90.00
#
_symmetry.space_group_name_H-M   'P 1'
#
loop_
_entity.id
_entity.type
_entity.pdbx_description
1 polymer ?
#
loop_
_entity_poly.entity_id
_entity_poly.type
_entity_poly.pdbx_seq_one_letter_code
_entity_poly.pdbx_strand_id
1 'polypeptide(L)'
;MNVRLFAGAAVLVLSIVGVVHADSYAVENLRWDDVTGATVTSGFSLESERKSWHFGNCREEQGEVEGYSPRISTTLCVVRSANLAFASYSDGGSQRYAAKLASDTVFHLIDNTYLPANPLLLADDTFLTLNFAAGPPQLVTIGAVHTKLIEKQIQSGPDTFRKVYAVDASQGVTVTDASGHALFAGAVAVSTNGRYAASAVYGSGIVRIDLQTKKAKLIASNRVNSQNQNIQLAISNDGSRVVVSDQDLGKSSVYMVGDACGRSDFYANSKIDQPCPSIDFSTELSNAMDKRSAYRAVIGADDTVNFYYWDSSQSLGRMAIVKPDSTKLRLQYLALGDSYSSGEGDTEKTASGGKYYRDFTDKEEDTLVRTPREKCHISTRSYPYLLAADMGLGSPATNSTTKWQSVACSGAQTYDIANSDSGYLGQGWGGKDPGRPRLQGYVDATQLQTQALSDFIPGRVQQIEFVKKYRPKVITLTMGGNDAGFGAIMDACANLTSPGTCDFATLDRRQKLKNGLLDIYDDLVETYSTVRNVTGGQSKIYVVGYPQFINGAQGAKCKNTLNLNDEERKMIYNSVEYFNNIIESAALRVGVKYLDVEDSLGNYRLCDNSKDEDKKVTAITGYMGWNGNDLQESFHPNAKGQRAMASSISQLLDGKSLSSYTWCLNSQAVCPDSAASSSAVHTPAGGYFEDGASTAVKLKKKDVAAREVQKGGSLDLKLMTGAGVPGSTFLVTLHSDPVNLGSLTFNSDGGASATVSVPESTPAGYHTLVLAGEAPGGEQVEYYQSILVVGRDQSDLDDNGTPDSQQACGVFVATANQDVDRDGIDDACDSEVIQPTETTPTNPSTPTVPTPSPSLIQKLTSFITSVLKSIITVLYKLFLC
;
A
#
# COMPACT_ATOMS: atom_id res chain seq x y z
N MET A 1 22.18 61.09 3.71
CA MET A 1 22.97 61.34 4.94
C MET A 1 22.25 60.60 6.07
N ASN A 2 22.72 59.52 6.71
CA ASN A 2 24.02 58.86 6.89
C ASN A 2 23.76 57.34 6.87
N VAL A 3 24.27 56.54 5.92
CA VAL A 3 25.55 55.80 5.90
C VAL A 3 25.82 54.91 7.13
N ARG A 4 25.69 53.58 6.94
CA ARG A 4 26.58 52.48 7.37
C ARG A 4 25.88 51.12 7.15
N LEU A 5 26.46 50.04 6.62
CA LEU A 5 27.65 49.82 5.77
C LEU A 5 27.61 48.31 5.38
N PHE A 6 27.68 48.02 4.07
CA PHE A 6 28.46 46.96 3.35
C PHE A 6 28.18 45.45 3.63
N ALA A 7 27.94 44.60 2.62
CA ALA A 7 28.80 44.16 1.49
C ALA A 7 30.04 43.38 1.99
N GLY A 8 30.51 42.28 1.39
CA GLY A 8 30.26 41.63 0.11
C GLY A 8 31.25 40.45 0.01
N ALA A 9 31.06 39.60 -1.00
CA ALA A 9 31.58 38.24 -1.10
C ALA A 9 33.08 38.09 -1.50
N ALA A 10 33.64 36.97 -1.03
CA ALA A 10 34.52 35.99 -1.67
C ALA A 10 35.76 36.41 -2.50
N VAL A 11 36.92 35.77 -2.21
CA VAL A 11 37.71 34.86 -3.09
C VAL A 11 39.07 34.48 -2.44
N LEU A 12 39.19 33.20 -2.06
CA LEU A 12 40.26 32.20 -2.33
C LEU A 12 41.74 32.30 -1.84
N VAL A 13 42.20 31.14 -1.32
CA VAL A 13 43.55 30.47 -1.38
C VAL A 13 44.39 30.32 -0.08
N LEU A 14 44.32 29.10 0.49
CA LEU A 14 45.35 28.19 1.06
C LEU A 14 46.65 28.73 1.74
N SER A 15 46.90 28.36 3.01
CA SER A 15 47.92 27.35 3.47
C SER A 15 48.40 27.50 4.94
N ILE A 16 48.09 26.49 5.76
CA ILE A 16 48.89 25.72 6.76
C ILE A 16 49.55 26.40 8.01
N VAL A 17 49.43 25.65 9.13
CA VAL A 17 50.09 25.69 10.47
C VAL A 17 49.37 26.58 11.49
N GLY A 18 48.80 26.13 12.60
CA GLY A 18 48.92 24.87 13.35
C GLY A 18 48.99 25.22 14.84
N VAL A 19 47.84 25.29 15.52
CA VAL A 19 47.75 25.26 16.98
C VAL A 19 46.51 24.46 17.35
N VAL A 20 46.74 23.28 17.93
CA VAL A 20 45.72 22.38 18.47
C VAL A 20 45.22 23.00 19.78
N HIS A 21 43.97 23.48 19.79
CA HIS A 21 43.19 23.63 21.02
C HIS A 21 42.13 22.53 21.04
N ALA A 22 42.09 21.82 22.16
CA ALA A 22 41.05 20.87 22.49
C ALA A 22 39.77 21.65 22.82
N ASP A 23 38.84 21.69 21.87
CA ASP A 23 37.48 22.11 22.15
C ASP A 23 36.59 20.87 22.28
N SER A 24 36.07 20.72 23.48
CA SER A 24 34.93 19.87 23.85
C SER A 24 33.72 20.24 23.01
N TYR A 25 33.32 19.38 22.07
CA TYR A 25 32.04 19.51 21.37
C TYR A 25 30.93 18.96 22.26
N ALA A 26 30.21 19.86 22.94
CA ALA A 26 28.86 19.59 23.38
C ALA A 26 27.98 19.43 22.14
N VAL A 27 27.19 18.35 22.08
CA VAL A 27 26.27 18.09 20.97
C VAL A 27 25.09 19.05 21.08
N GLU A 28 25.22 20.25 20.50
CA GLU A 28 24.09 21.12 20.23
C GLU A 28 23.70 21.06 18.74
N ASN A 29 22.46 20.64 18.52
CA ASN A 29 21.60 20.95 17.37
C ASN A 29 22.14 20.65 15.96
N LEU A 30 22.08 19.39 15.56
CA LEU A 30 22.02 19.02 14.14
C LEU A 30 20.55 19.06 13.66
N ARG A 31 20.26 19.94 12.69
CA ARG A 31 18.98 19.99 11.98
C ARG A 31 18.84 18.79 11.03
N TRP A 32 17.59 18.36 10.86
CA TRP A 32 17.16 17.03 10.43
C TRP A 32 17.11 16.77 8.92
N ASP A 33 17.39 17.76 8.07
CA ASP A 33 16.74 17.75 6.75
C ASP A 33 17.55 17.22 5.56
N ASP A 34 18.81 16.78 5.72
CA ASP A 34 19.66 16.48 4.54
C ASP A 34 20.50 15.18 4.57
N VAL A 35 20.11 14.13 5.32
CA VAL A 35 20.95 12.91 5.39
C VAL A 35 20.25 11.65 4.89
N THR A 36 20.57 11.23 3.67
CA THR A 36 20.22 9.92 3.10
C THR A 36 21.21 8.85 3.58
N GLY A 37 20.84 8.06 4.59
CA GLY A 37 21.64 6.97 5.15
C GLY A 37 21.37 6.78 6.65
N ALA A 38 21.77 5.64 7.23
CA ALA A 38 21.87 5.57 8.69
C ALA A 38 22.94 6.58 9.09
N THR A 39 22.56 7.68 9.73
CA THR A 39 23.54 8.66 10.19
C THR A 39 24.25 8.07 11.38
N VAL A 40 25.55 7.84 11.25
CA VAL A 40 26.38 7.38 12.37
C VAL A 40 27.31 8.51 12.75
N THR A 41 27.15 9.02 13.97
CA THR A 41 28.05 10.01 14.55
C THR A 41 28.86 9.34 15.64
N SER A 42 30.17 9.63 15.69
CA SER A 42 31.05 9.15 16.76
C SER A 42 31.25 10.26 17.79
N GLY A 43 31.08 9.92 19.06
CA GLY A 43 31.20 10.85 20.18
C GLY A 43 32.09 10.28 21.28
N PHE A 44 32.59 11.18 22.14
CA PHE A 44 33.30 10.79 23.36
C PHE A 44 32.29 10.41 24.45
N SER A 45 32.51 9.27 25.13
CA SER A 45 31.79 8.93 26.35
C SER A 45 32.61 9.36 27.55
N LEU A 46 32.00 10.11 28.47
CA LEU A 46 32.59 10.42 29.78
C LEU A 46 32.57 9.22 30.75
N GLU A 47 31.87 8.13 30.40
CA GLU A 47 31.94 6.86 31.13
C GLU A 47 33.22 6.10 30.73
N SER A 48 34.38 6.60 31.17
CA SER A 48 35.70 6.03 30.88
C SER A 48 36.04 4.79 31.70
N GLU A 49 35.26 4.48 32.73
CA GLU A 49 35.30 3.18 33.39
C GLU A 49 34.33 2.26 32.65
N ARG A 50 34.72 1.01 32.41
CA ARG A 50 33.80 -0.01 31.88
C ARG A 50 32.65 -0.21 32.89
N LYS A 51 31.66 0.68 32.98
CA LYS A 51 30.44 0.51 33.80
C LYS A 51 29.46 -0.48 33.16
N SER A 52 29.83 -1.04 32.01
CA SER A 52 29.05 -2.00 31.21
C SER A 52 28.71 -3.32 31.91
N TRP A 53 29.32 -3.60 33.06
CA TRP A 53 29.09 -4.80 33.85
C TRP A 53 28.03 -4.61 34.96
N HIS A 54 27.49 -3.41 35.10
CA HIS A 54 26.66 -3.03 36.23
C HIS A 54 25.16 -3.15 35.90
N PHE A 55 24.36 -3.64 36.85
CA PHE A 55 22.91 -3.67 36.74
C PHE A 55 22.37 -2.23 36.67
N GLY A 56 21.32 -1.99 35.88
CA GLY A 56 20.79 -0.64 35.66
C GLY A 56 20.28 0.07 36.93
N ASN A 57 20.00 -0.68 38.00
CA ASN A 57 19.46 -0.20 39.28
C ASN A 57 20.37 -0.51 40.49
N CYS A 58 21.63 -0.89 40.27
CA CYS A 58 22.50 -1.20 41.40
C CYS A 58 23.09 0.04 42.09
N ARG A 59 23.59 -0.17 43.30
CA ARG A 59 24.37 0.80 44.05
C ARG A 59 25.85 0.45 43.99
N GLU A 60 26.67 1.36 43.48
CA GLU A 60 28.13 1.22 43.55
C GLU A 60 28.63 1.35 44.99
N GLU A 61 29.49 0.45 45.42
CA GLU A 61 30.16 0.48 46.72
C GLU A 61 31.53 -0.19 46.66
N GLN A 62 32.45 0.20 47.56
CA GLN A 62 33.70 -0.52 47.74
C GLN A 62 33.47 -1.76 48.60
N GLY A 63 34.03 -2.90 48.21
CA GLY A 63 33.92 -4.13 48.99
C GLY A 63 35.06 -5.11 48.75
N GLU A 64 35.19 -6.07 49.67
CA GLU A 64 36.11 -7.20 49.52
C GLU A 64 35.38 -8.40 48.92
N VAL A 65 35.98 -9.01 47.90
CA VAL A 65 35.52 -10.28 47.29
C VAL A 65 36.53 -11.38 47.55
N GLU A 66 36.06 -12.52 48.03
CA GLU A 66 36.82 -13.76 48.18
C GLU A 66 36.39 -14.79 47.12
N GLY A 67 37.36 -15.45 46.49
CA GLY A 67 37.12 -16.42 45.42
C GLY A 67 38.37 -17.25 45.11
N TYR A 68 38.72 -17.39 43.83
CA TYR A 68 39.91 -18.12 43.39
C TYR A 68 41.23 -17.47 43.80
N SER A 69 41.25 -16.14 43.89
CA SER A 69 42.41 -15.33 44.29
C SER A 69 42.30 -14.91 45.77
N PRO A 70 43.40 -14.43 46.39
CA PRO A 70 43.32 -13.71 47.67
C PRO A 70 42.29 -12.58 47.62
N ARG A 71 41.78 -12.16 48.78
CA ARG A 71 40.75 -11.12 48.87
C ARG A 71 41.14 -9.90 48.03
N ILE A 72 40.25 -9.53 47.11
CA ILE A 72 40.41 -8.34 46.27
C ILE A 72 39.49 -7.25 46.78
N SER A 73 40.04 -6.05 46.96
CA SER A 73 39.23 -4.85 47.18
C SER A 73 38.90 -4.25 45.82
N THR A 74 37.61 -4.09 45.52
CA THR A 74 37.14 -3.63 44.22
C THR A 74 35.83 -2.88 44.33
N THR A 75 35.50 -2.11 43.29
CA THR A 75 34.19 -1.48 43.15
C THR A 75 33.16 -2.54 42.75
N LEU A 76 32.14 -2.68 43.59
CA LEU A 76 31.02 -3.60 43.42
C LEU A 76 29.78 -2.82 43.02
N CYS A 77 29.00 -3.36 42.10
CA CYS A 77 27.65 -2.91 41.80
C CYS A 77 26.67 -3.85 42.47
N VAL A 78 26.06 -3.39 43.56
CA VAL A 78 25.36 -4.24 44.51
C VAL A 78 23.86 -3.99 44.48
N VAL A 79 23.11 -5.09 44.48
CA VAL A 79 21.65 -5.14 44.60
C VAL A 79 21.33 -5.94 45.85
N ARG A 80 20.35 -5.48 46.64
CA ARG A 80 20.03 -6.07 47.94
C ARG A 80 18.59 -6.51 48.01
N SER A 81 18.39 -7.64 48.68
CA SER A 81 17.13 -8.04 49.31
C SER A 81 17.32 -8.06 50.82
N ALA A 82 16.28 -8.44 51.56
CA ALA A 82 16.34 -8.53 53.02
C ALA A 82 17.49 -9.42 53.54
N ASN A 83 17.85 -10.49 52.83
CA ASN A 83 18.80 -11.51 53.31
C ASN A 83 20.00 -11.77 52.37
N LEU A 84 20.07 -11.10 51.21
CA LEU A 84 21.11 -11.31 50.20
C LEU A 84 21.53 -10.00 49.57
N ALA A 85 22.83 -9.74 49.54
CA ALA A 85 23.45 -8.78 48.64
C ALA A 85 24.11 -9.52 47.47
N PHE A 86 23.69 -9.21 46.25
CA PHE A 86 24.24 -9.77 45.02
C PHE A 86 24.99 -8.67 44.28
N ALA A 87 26.22 -8.96 43.84
CA ALA A 87 27.12 -7.96 43.28
C ALA A 87 27.69 -8.41 41.93
N SER A 88 27.81 -7.47 40.99
CA SER A 88 28.68 -7.62 39.84
C SER A 88 29.96 -6.80 40.03
N TYR A 89 31.08 -7.30 39.50
CA TYR A 89 32.37 -6.61 39.56
C TYR A 89 33.29 -7.02 38.40
N SER A 90 34.37 -6.26 38.22
CA SER A 90 35.41 -6.58 37.24
C SER A 90 36.64 -7.17 37.92
N ASP A 91 37.11 -8.30 37.40
CA ASP A 91 38.37 -8.94 37.80
C ASP A 91 39.25 -9.13 36.56
N GLY A 92 40.40 -8.45 36.50
CA GLY A 92 41.29 -8.50 35.33
C GLY A 92 40.62 -8.13 34.01
N GLY A 93 39.57 -7.29 34.04
CA GLY A 93 38.80 -6.92 32.85
C GLY A 93 37.73 -7.94 32.42
N SER A 94 37.41 -8.94 33.25
CA SER A 94 36.31 -9.90 33.07
C SER A 94 35.18 -9.66 34.06
N GLN A 95 33.91 -9.87 33.67
CA GLN A 95 32.77 -9.80 34.60
C GLN A 95 32.84 -10.97 35.56
N ARG A 96 32.60 -10.70 36.83
CA ARG A 96 32.36 -11.70 37.84
C ARG A 96 31.19 -11.30 38.71
N TYR A 97 30.62 -12.28 39.39
CA TYR A 97 29.49 -12.09 40.28
C TYR A 97 29.85 -12.61 41.66
N ALA A 98 29.35 -11.95 42.69
CA ALA A 98 29.55 -12.35 44.06
C ALA A 98 28.25 -12.19 44.85
N ALA A 99 28.11 -12.99 45.89
CA ALA A 99 26.99 -12.92 46.83
C ALA A 99 27.52 -12.75 48.25
N LYS A 100 26.76 -12.03 49.07
CA LYS A 100 27.00 -11.85 50.49
C LYS A 100 25.69 -12.07 51.23
N LEU A 101 25.64 -13.11 52.06
CA LEU A 101 24.56 -13.33 53.01
C LEU A 101 24.75 -12.43 54.24
N ALA A 102 23.69 -12.23 55.02
CA ALA A 102 23.77 -11.44 56.26
C ALA A 102 24.81 -11.98 57.27
N SER A 103 25.11 -13.29 57.24
CA SER A 103 26.13 -13.94 58.05
C SER A 103 27.57 -13.72 57.55
N ASP A 104 27.75 -13.28 56.31
CA ASP A 104 29.06 -13.16 55.69
C ASP A 104 29.69 -11.79 55.99
N THR A 105 31.01 -11.77 56.19
CA THR A 105 31.75 -10.52 56.40
C THR A 105 32.23 -9.89 55.09
N VAL A 106 32.45 -10.70 54.05
CA VAL A 106 32.91 -10.32 52.71
C VAL A 106 31.97 -10.87 51.63
N PHE A 107 32.10 -10.40 50.40
CA PHE A 107 31.41 -11.01 49.26
C PHE A 107 32.16 -12.29 48.84
N HIS A 108 31.42 -13.34 48.48
CA HIS A 108 31.97 -14.60 47.98
C HIS A 108 31.62 -14.77 46.50
N LEU A 109 32.60 -15.16 45.69
CA LEU A 109 32.43 -15.42 44.26
C LEU A 109 31.27 -16.40 44.01
N ILE A 110 30.50 -16.14 42.95
CA ILE A 110 29.54 -17.10 42.41
C ILE A 110 30.24 -17.91 41.32
N ASP A 111 30.50 -19.16 41.64
CA ASP A 111 31.42 -20.01 40.88
C ASP A 111 30.79 -20.61 39.61
N ASN A 112 29.48 -20.69 39.53
CA ASN A 112 28.80 -21.24 38.37
C ASN A 112 28.38 -20.20 37.31
N THR A 113 28.76 -18.93 37.40
CA THR A 113 28.43 -17.94 36.34
C THR A 113 29.42 -17.99 35.17
N TYR A 114 28.94 -18.17 33.93
CA TYR A 114 29.75 -18.21 32.71
C TYR A 114 29.33 -17.12 31.70
N LEU A 115 30.30 -16.52 31.00
CA LEU A 115 30.03 -15.65 29.85
C LEU A 115 29.54 -16.50 28.65
N PRO A 116 28.61 -16.00 27.81
CA PRO A 116 28.04 -14.65 27.78
C PRO A 116 26.78 -14.47 28.66
N ALA A 117 26.45 -15.43 29.52
CA ALA A 117 25.22 -15.49 30.31
C ALA A 117 25.28 -14.65 31.59
N ASN A 118 25.26 -13.34 31.42
CA ASN A 118 25.13 -12.41 32.53
C ASN A 118 23.70 -12.48 33.11
N PRO A 119 23.50 -12.79 34.41
CA PRO A 119 22.23 -12.53 35.06
C PRO A 119 21.86 -11.06 34.88
N LEU A 120 20.69 -10.77 34.30
CA LEU A 120 20.19 -9.41 34.11
C LEU A 120 19.12 -9.12 35.14
N LEU A 121 19.31 -8.07 35.92
CA LEU A 121 18.31 -7.63 36.89
C LEU A 121 17.22 -6.81 36.20
N LEU A 122 15.99 -7.21 36.41
CA LEU A 122 14.78 -6.52 35.95
C LEU A 122 14.33 -5.49 36.99
N ALA A 123 13.42 -4.61 36.59
CA ALA A 123 12.92 -3.53 37.43
C ALA A 123 12.13 -4.01 38.67
N ASP A 124 11.66 -5.25 38.68
CA ASP A 124 10.88 -5.89 39.76
C ASP A 124 11.74 -6.77 40.69
N ASP A 125 13.07 -6.55 40.70
CA ASP A 125 14.06 -7.34 41.43
C ASP A 125 14.14 -8.84 41.02
N THR A 126 13.66 -9.15 39.81
CA THR A 126 13.81 -10.47 39.18
C THR A 126 15.07 -10.55 38.33
N PHE A 127 15.86 -11.61 38.48
CA PHE A 127 16.94 -11.93 37.56
C PHE A 127 16.42 -12.74 36.38
N LEU A 128 16.72 -12.29 35.15
CA LEU A 128 16.74 -13.12 33.96
C LEU A 128 18.10 -13.81 33.88
N THR A 129 18.12 -15.12 34.11
CA THR A 129 19.34 -15.95 34.12
C THR A 129 19.26 -17.00 33.02
N LEU A 130 20.40 -17.39 32.45
CA LEU A 130 20.48 -18.61 31.64
C LEU A 130 20.99 -19.75 32.51
N ASN A 131 20.52 -20.97 32.27
CA ASN A 131 21.11 -22.14 32.92
C ASN A 131 22.60 -22.20 32.53
N PHE A 132 23.46 -22.18 33.54
CA PHE A 132 24.85 -21.77 33.44
C PHE A 132 25.64 -22.51 32.34
N ALA A 133 26.07 -21.75 31.32
CA ALA A 133 26.79 -22.11 30.08
C ALA A 133 25.98 -22.30 28.78
N ALA A 134 24.67 -22.59 28.85
CA ALA A 134 23.68 -22.52 27.76
C ALA A 134 22.39 -23.21 28.24
N GLY A 135 21.24 -22.53 28.19
CA GLY A 135 20.00 -23.13 28.66
C GLY A 135 18.78 -22.23 28.50
N PRO A 136 17.60 -22.70 28.94
CA PRO A 136 16.41 -21.88 28.94
C PRO A 136 16.61 -20.60 29.76
N PRO A 137 16.21 -19.44 29.23
CA PRO A 137 16.07 -18.24 30.04
C PRO A 137 15.07 -18.54 31.15
N GLN A 138 15.49 -18.24 32.37
CA GLN A 138 14.72 -18.43 33.58
C GLN A 138 14.61 -17.12 34.35
N LEU A 139 13.44 -16.88 34.89
CA LEU A 139 13.17 -15.77 35.79
C LEU A 139 13.27 -16.25 37.24
N VAL A 140 14.13 -15.60 38.03
CA VAL A 140 14.39 -15.91 39.44
C VAL A 140 14.47 -14.62 40.26
N THR A 141 13.56 -14.43 41.22
CA THR A 141 13.61 -13.24 42.10
C THR A 141 14.87 -13.22 42.95
N ILE A 142 15.41 -12.05 43.28
CA ILE A 142 16.58 -11.92 44.18
C ILE A 142 16.34 -12.62 45.54
N GLY A 143 15.10 -12.57 46.04
CA GLY A 143 14.69 -13.29 47.26
C GLY A 143 14.70 -14.81 47.09
N ALA A 144 14.36 -15.33 45.91
CA ALA A 144 14.49 -16.74 45.61
C ALA A 144 15.95 -17.17 45.45
N VAL A 145 16.83 -16.30 44.91
CA VAL A 145 18.28 -16.58 44.82
C VAL A 145 18.85 -16.84 46.21
N HIS A 146 18.45 -16.07 47.23
CA HIS A 146 18.87 -16.29 48.63
C HIS A 146 18.64 -17.74 49.07
N THR A 147 17.43 -18.28 48.86
CA THR A 147 17.07 -19.66 49.22
C THR A 147 17.72 -20.74 48.34
N LYS A 148 18.38 -20.32 47.25
CA LYS A 148 18.95 -21.18 46.21
C LYS A 148 20.47 -21.09 46.15
N LEU A 149 21.12 -20.36 47.06
CA LEU A 149 22.57 -20.36 47.16
C LEU A 149 23.07 -21.66 47.79
N ILE A 150 23.94 -22.34 47.06
CA ILE A 150 24.68 -23.51 47.51
C ILE A 150 26.08 -23.05 47.89
N GLU A 151 26.43 -23.18 49.17
CA GLU A 151 27.81 -22.95 49.61
C GLU A 151 28.72 -24.06 49.08
N LYS A 152 29.86 -23.66 48.51
CA LYS A 152 30.91 -24.55 48.05
C LYS A 152 32.26 -24.11 48.63
N GLN A 153 33.18 -25.04 48.67
CA GLN A 153 34.58 -24.79 49.04
C GLN A 153 35.45 -25.12 47.82
N ILE A 154 36.27 -24.17 47.39
CA ILE A 154 37.24 -24.36 46.32
C ILE A 154 38.65 -24.35 46.88
N GLN A 155 39.51 -25.24 46.37
CA GLN A 155 40.91 -25.28 46.76
C GLN A 155 41.67 -24.15 46.04
N SER A 156 42.19 -23.18 46.80
CA SER A 156 42.92 -22.01 46.28
C SER A 156 44.42 -22.08 46.52
N GLY A 157 44.91 -23.20 47.06
CA GLY A 157 46.32 -23.47 47.38
C GLY A 157 46.50 -24.91 47.88
N PRO A 158 47.73 -25.36 48.18
CA PRO A 158 48.00 -26.75 48.57
C PRO A 158 47.10 -27.25 49.72
N ASP A 159 46.90 -26.41 50.74
CA ASP A 159 46.09 -26.71 51.93
C ASP A 159 45.07 -25.61 52.27
N THR A 160 44.70 -24.76 51.30
CA THR A 160 43.79 -23.61 51.53
C THR A 160 42.50 -23.79 50.75
N PHE A 161 41.38 -23.77 51.47
CA PHE A 161 40.03 -23.80 50.91
C PHE A 161 39.35 -22.46 51.14
N ARG A 162 38.59 -21.99 50.14
CA ARG A 162 37.84 -20.74 50.21
C ARG A 162 36.37 -20.97 49.90
N LYS A 163 35.53 -20.25 50.65
CA LYS A 163 34.08 -20.24 50.47
C LYS A 163 33.72 -19.50 49.19
N VAL A 164 32.92 -20.16 48.36
CA VAL A 164 32.25 -19.59 47.19
C VAL A 164 30.79 -20.03 47.18
N TYR A 165 29.96 -19.33 46.43
CA TYR A 165 28.57 -19.71 46.23
C TYR A 165 28.34 -20.28 44.83
N ALA A 166 27.29 -21.07 44.68
CA ALA A 166 26.67 -21.39 43.41
C ALA A 166 25.17 -21.13 43.51
N VAL A 167 24.53 -20.75 42.41
CA VAL A 167 23.06 -20.55 42.37
C VAL A 167 22.40 -21.81 41.80
N ASP A 168 21.42 -22.38 42.50
CA ASP A 168 20.55 -23.43 41.97
C ASP A 168 19.42 -22.82 41.13
N ALA A 169 19.45 -23.05 39.82
CA ALA A 169 18.44 -22.55 38.89
C ALA A 169 17.34 -23.61 38.56
N SER A 170 17.38 -24.81 39.14
CA SER A 170 16.50 -25.93 38.77
C SER A 170 14.99 -25.65 38.87
N GLN A 171 14.58 -24.69 39.70
CA GLN A 171 13.19 -24.29 39.95
C GLN A 171 12.87 -22.86 39.44
N GLY A 172 13.58 -22.37 38.40
CA GLY A 172 13.27 -21.09 37.76
C GLY A 172 12.03 -21.16 36.86
N VAL A 173 11.37 -20.02 36.62
CA VAL A 173 10.28 -19.97 35.64
C VAL A 173 10.87 -19.88 34.24
N THR A 174 10.78 -20.98 33.48
CA THR A 174 11.26 -21.10 32.10
C THR A 174 10.46 -20.20 31.16
N VAL A 175 11.15 -19.41 30.36
CA VAL A 175 10.57 -18.69 29.21
C VAL A 175 10.40 -19.66 28.04
N THR A 176 9.22 -19.66 27.42
CA THR A 176 8.89 -20.59 26.33
C THR A 176 8.40 -19.86 25.08
N ASP A 177 8.29 -20.58 23.97
CA ASP A 177 7.45 -20.16 22.85
C ASP A 177 5.95 -20.24 23.22
N ALA A 178 5.07 -19.95 22.27
CA ALA A 178 3.62 -20.04 22.47
C ALA A 178 3.11 -21.48 22.68
N SER A 179 3.88 -22.49 22.26
CA SER A 179 3.57 -23.92 22.36
C SER A 179 4.15 -24.59 23.61
N GLY A 180 4.86 -23.84 24.45
CA GLY A 180 5.45 -24.32 25.69
C GLY A 180 6.85 -24.93 25.55
N HIS A 181 7.50 -24.81 24.39
CA HIS A 181 8.86 -25.28 24.17
C HIS A 181 9.88 -24.36 24.86
N ALA A 182 10.81 -24.97 25.59
CA ALA A 182 11.93 -24.27 26.22
C ALA A 182 12.93 -23.76 25.17
N LEU A 183 13.44 -22.54 25.37
CA LEU A 183 14.30 -21.85 24.40
C LEU A 183 15.75 -21.94 24.81
N PHE A 184 16.61 -22.62 24.07
CA PHE A 184 18.04 -22.60 24.42
C PHE A 184 18.67 -21.30 23.93
N ALA A 185 18.95 -20.38 24.85
CA ALA A 185 19.40 -19.02 24.55
C ALA A 185 20.91 -18.84 24.79
N GLY A 186 21.52 -18.05 23.91
CA GLY A 186 22.91 -17.58 24.00
C GLY A 186 22.97 -16.11 24.45
N ALA A 187 23.26 -15.18 23.55
CA ALA A 187 23.25 -13.75 23.85
C ALA A 187 21.83 -13.26 24.22
N VAL A 188 21.73 -12.40 25.24
CA VAL A 188 20.47 -11.81 25.71
C VAL A 188 20.64 -10.31 25.99
N ALA A 189 19.62 -9.52 25.69
CA ALA A 189 19.52 -8.12 26.08
C ALA A 189 18.11 -7.80 26.58
N VAL A 190 17.99 -6.86 27.52
CA VAL A 190 16.71 -6.46 28.14
C VAL A 190 16.46 -4.97 27.90
N SER A 191 15.20 -4.60 27.69
CA SER A 191 14.78 -3.21 27.52
C SER A 191 14.99 -2.42 28.83
N THR A 192 15.18 -1.10 28.74
CA THR A 192 15.46 -0.29 29.93
C THR A 192 14.32 -0.29 30.95
N ASN A 193 13.08 -0.48 30.49
CA ASN A 193 11.91 -0.66 31.36
C ASN A 193 11.71 -2.10 31.87
N GLY A 194 12.58 -3.05 31.52
CA GLY A 194 12.49 -4.45 31.96
C GLY A 194 11.32 -5.26 31.38
N ARG A 195 10.56 -4.72 30.42
CA ARG A 195 9.36 -5.39 29.86
C ARG A 195 9.69 -6.44 28.80
N TYR A 196 10.71 -6.18 27.98
CA TYR A 196 11.04 -7.02 26.84
C TYR A 196 12.50 -7.45 26.87
N ALA A 197 12.78 -8.62 26.30
CA ALA A 197 14.13 -9.07 26.03
C ALA A 197 14.29 -9.50 24.57
N ALA A 198 15.51 -9.39 24.04
CA ALA A 198 15.92 -9.99 22.78
C ALA A 198 16.94 -11.08 23.08
N SER A 199 16.86 -12.20 22.35
CA SER A 199 17.79 -13.31 22.53
C SER A 199 18.18 -13.94 21.20
N ALA A 200 19.43 -14.39 21.11
CA ALA A 200 19.86 -15.39 20.13
C ALA A 200 19.51 -16.78 20.66
N VAL A 201 18.70 -17.55 19.93
CA VAL A 201 18.26 -18.91 20.28
C VAL A 201 18.94 -19.91 19.36
N TYR A 202 19.58 -20.91 19.97
CA TYR A 202 20.35 -21.94 19.27
C TYR A 202 19.48 -22.72 18.28
N GLY A 203 19.98 -22.86 17.05
CA GLY A 203 19.29 -23.57 15.97
C GLY A 203 18.13 -22.81 15.33
N SER A 204 17.51 -21.82 16.00
CA SER A 204 16.32 -21.12 15.49
C SER A 204 16.64 -19.72 14.94
N GLY A 205 17.35 -18.88 15.69
CA GLY A 205 17.70 -17.51 15.28
C GLY A 205 17.42 -16.46 16.35
N ILE A 206 16.95 -15.27 15.97
CA ILE A 206 16.73 -14.14 16.88
C ILE A 206 15.27 -14.14 17.33
N VAL A 207 15.04 -13.98 18.63
CA VAL A 207 13.71 -13.93 19.24
C VAL A 207 13.50 -12.65 20.04
N ARG A 208 12.28 -12.13 20.03
CA ARG A 208 11.76 -11.17 21.01
C ARG A 208 11.04 -11.95 22.11
N ILE A 209 11.28 -11.61 23.37
CA ILE A 209 10.66 -12.19 24.55
C ILE A 209 9.85 -11.10 25.26
N ASP A 210 8.59 -11.39 25.54
CA ASP A 210 7.78 -10.64 26.50
C ASP A 210 7.99 -11.23 27.89
N LEU A 211 8.65 -10.48 28.78
CA LEU A 211 9.01 -10.97 30.12
C LEU A 211 7.80 -11.02 31.06
N GLN A 212 6.76 -10.24 30.77
CA GLN A 212 5.52 -10.26 31.53
C GLN A 212 4.71 -11.52 31.19
N THR A 213 4.52 -11.81 29.91
CA THR A 213 3.76 -12.99 29.48
C THR A 213 4.60 -14.27 29.42
N LYS A 214 5.93 -14.14 29.51
CA LYS A 214 6.93 -15.23 29.41
C LYS A 214 6.91 -15.96 28.06
N LYS A 215 6.47 -15.25 27.00
CA LYS A 215 6.34 -15.81 25.65
C LYS A 215 7.36 -15.20 24.71
N ALA A 216 7.95 -16.03 23.86
CA ALA A 216 8.83 -15.60 22.80
C ALA A 216 8.18 -15.60 21.42
N LYS A 217 8.71 -14.77 20.54
CA LYS A 217 8.39 -14.66 19.11
C LYS A 217 9.69 -14.72 18.32
N LEU A 218 9.83 -15.71 17.44
CA LEU A 218 10.94 -15.79 16.47
C LEU A 218 10.77 -14.68 15.43
N ILE A 219 11.78 -13.83 15.30
CA ILE A 219 11.74 -12.66 14.41
C ILE A 219 12.68 -12.78 13.21
N ALA A 220 13.74 -13.60 13.30
CA ALA A 220 14.66 -13.84 12.20
C ALA A 220 15.36 -15.20 12.32
N SER A 221 15.55 -15.90 11.21
CA SER A 221 16.27 -17.19 11.17
C SER A 221 17.78 -17.05 11.03
N ASN A 222 18.36 -15.96 11.55
CA ASN A 222 19.80 -15.71 11.45
C ASN A 222 20.52 -16.88 12.17
N ARG A 223 21.07 -17.84 11.40
CA ARG A 223 21.55 -19.11 11.94
C ARG A 223 22.78 -18.83 12.80
N VAL A 224 22.55 -18.65 14.09
CA VAL A 224 23.60 -18.64 15.12
C VAL A 224 24.10 -20.07 15.24
N ASN A 225 25.07 -20.42 14.39
CA ASN A 225 25.72 -21.71 14.43
C ASN A 225 26.74 -21.69 15.57
N SER A 226 26.46 -22.47 16.62
CA SER A 226 27.31 -22.66 17.79
C SER A 226 27.47 -21.40 18.68
N GLN A 227 28.24 -21.53 19.75
CA GLN A 227 28.31 -20.63 20.91
C GLN A 227 28.86 -19.21 20.60
N ASN A 228 28.34 -18.49 19.61
CA ASN A 228 28.80 -17.16 19.22
C ASN A 228 28.63 -16.18 20.38
N GLN A 229 29.74 -15.94 21.07
CA GLN A 229 29.84 -14.99 22.19
C GLN A 229 29.90 -13.54 21.70
N ASN A 230 29.94 -13.30 20.38
CA ASN A 230 30.18 -11.98 19.77
C ASN A 230 28.94 -11.33 19.13
N ILE A 231 27.73 -11.72 19.56
CA ILE A 231 26.49 -11.04 19.16
C ILE A 231 26.12 -9.99 20.20
N GLN A 232 25.97 -8.74 19.76
CA GLN A 232 25.40 -7.66 20.56
C GLN A 232 23.92 -7.48 20.23
N LEU A 233 23.10 -7.44 21.26
CA LEU A 233 21.66 -7.26 21.16
C LEU A 233 21.23 -5.99 21.91
N ALA A 234 20.18 -5.34 21.40
CA ALA A 234 19.44 -4.33 22.14
C ALA A 234 17.96 -4.40 21.75
N ILE A 235 17.07 -3.94 22.63
CA ILE A 235 15.63 -3.96 22.41
C ILE A 235 14.99 -2.68 22.95
N SER A 236 14.01 -2.15 22.22
CA SER A 236 13.25 -0.97 22.61
C SER A 236 12.27 -1.27 23.75
N ASN A 237 11.85 -0.23 24.47
CA ASN A 237 10.93 -0.34 25.62
C ASN A 237 9.52 -0.83 25.25
N ASP A 238 9.10 -0.62 24.01
CA ASP A 238 7.86 -1.13 23.45
C ASP A 238 8.03 -2.51 22.75
N GLY A 239 9.27 -3.01 22.67
CA GLY A 239 9.60 -4.28 22.01
C GLY A 239 9.45 -4.26 20.49
N SER A 240 9.18 -3.10 19.89
CA SER A 240 8.96 -2.95 18.44
C SER A 240 10.25 -2.96 17.63
N ARG A 241 11.42 -2.83 18.28
CA ARG A 241 12.73 -2.86 17.61
C ARG A 241 13.71 -3.77 18.32
N VAL A 242 14.38 -4.62 17.55
CA VAL A 242 15.45 -5.50 18.01
C VAL A 242 16.70 -5.25 17.18
N VAL A 243 17.75 -4.76 17.83
CA VAL A 243 19.07 -4.57 17.23
C VAL A 243 19.84 -5.88 17.36
N VAL A 244 20.49 -6.26 16.26
CA VAL A 244 21.41 -7.39 16.21
C VAL A 244 22.68 -6.93 15.52
N SER A 245 23.80 -7.03 16.20
CA SER A 245 25.13 -6.86 15.61
C SER A 245 25.94 -8.12 15.85
N ASP A 246 26.07 -8.91 14.79
CA ASP A 246 26.85 -10.13 14.75
C ASP A 246 28.23 -9.80 14.18
N GLN A 247 29.24 -9.83 15.04
CA GLN A 247 30.60 -9.47 14.66
C GLN A 247 31.28 -10.55 13.82
N ASP A 248 30.93 -11.82 14.06
CA ASP A 248 31.53 -12.94 13.33
C ASP A 248 31.05 -12.94 11.87
N LEU A 249 29.81 -12.49 11.65
CA LEU A 249 29.23 -12.30 10.32
C LEU A 249 29.48 -10.90 9.73
N GLY A 250 30.01 -9.96 10.53
CA GLY A 250 30.12 -8.55 10.14
C GLY A 250 28.78 -7.90 9.79
N LYS A 251 27.68 -8.38 10.37
CA LYS A 251 26.31 -7.95 10.03
C LYS A 251 25.65 -7.23 11.20
N SER A 252 25.17 -6.02 10.95
CA SER A 252 24.41 -5.22 11.91
C SER A 252 23.09 -4.78 11.31
N SER A 253 21.99 -5.12 12.00
CA SER A 253 20.64 -4.85 11.52
C SER A 253 19.69 -4.50 12.67
N VAL A 254 18.69 -3.66 12.37
CA VAL A 254 17.57 -3.37 13.27
C VAL A 254 16.33 -4.01 12.69
N TYR A 255 15.79 -5.00 13.40
CA TYR A 255 14.54 -5.66 13.08
C TYR A 255 13.36 -4.86 13.62
N MET A 256 12.37 -4.61 12.77
CA MET A 256 11.10 -3.97 13.11
C MET A 256 10.08 -5.07 13.43
N VAL A 257 9.76 -5.22 14.71
CA VAL A 257 8.88 -6.28 15.23
C VAL A 257 7.45 -5.76 15.29
N GLY A 258 6.63 -6.22 14.36
CA GLY A 258 5.18 -6.02 14.37
C GLY A 258 4.43 -7.34 14.52
N ASP A 259 3.10 -7.28 14.58
CA ASP A 259 2.27 -8.47 14.70
C ASP A 259 2.28 -9.32 13.42
N ALA A 260 2.33 -8.67 12.26
CA ALA A 260 2.27 -9.27 10.93
C ALA A 260 3.56 -9.99 10.45
N CYS A 261 4.62 -10.01 11.25
CA CYS A 261 5.87 -10.71 10.93
C CYS A 261 6.25 -11.68 12.05
N GLY A 262 7.17 -12.60 11.79
CA GLY A 262 7.65 -13.52 12.80
C GLY A 262 6.73 -14.73 13.01
N ARG A 263 7.09 -15.58 13.98
CA ARG A 263 6.30 -16.73 14.40
C ARG A 263 6.38 -16.92 15.91
N SER A 264 5.25 -17.17 16.55
CA SER A 264 5.18 -17.37 18.01
C SER A 264 5.27 -18.84 18.44
N ASP A 265 4.98 -19.78 17.53
CA ASP A 265 5.13 -21.23 17.73
C ASP A 265 6.39 -21.72 17.02
N PHE A 266 7.45 -22.04 17.75
CA PHE A 266 8.73 -22.43 17.15
C PHE A 266 9.60 -23.23 18.12
N TYR A 267 10.26 -24.25 17.59
CA TYR A 267 11.27 -25.04 18.31
C TYR A 267 12.63 -24.96 17.61
N ALA A 268 13.63 -25.65 18.16
CA ALA A 268 14.99 -25.71 17.59
C ALA A 268 14.96 -26.08 16.09
N ASN A 269 15.65 -25.31 15.25
CA ASN A 269 15.72 -25.47 13.78
C ASN A 269 14.44 -25.10 13.00
N SER A 270 13.46 -24.47 13.64
CA SER A 270 12.28 -23.93 12.94
C SER A 270 12.69 -22.88 11.90
N LYS A 271 12.11 -23.00 10.70
CA LYS A 271 12.23 -21.99 9.65
C LYS A 271 11.22 -20.87 9.87
N ILE A 272 11.57 -19.67 9.42
CA ILE A 272 10.67 -18.52 9.38
C ILE A 272 10.29 -18.24 7.92
N ASP A 273 8.99 -18.27 7.63
CA ASP A 273 8.49 -17.98 6.27
C ASP A 273 8.42 -16.46 6.04
N GLN A 274 8.08 -15.71 7.09
CA GLN A 274 8.01 -14.24 7.07
C GLN A 274 8.86 -13.66 8.21
N PRO A 275 10.18 -13.49 8.01
CA PRO A 275 11.02 -12.79 8.97
C PRO A 275 10.57 -11.35 9.14
N CYS A 276 10.81 -10.78 10.32
CA CYS A 276 10.53 -9.37 10.54
C CYS A 276 11.41 -8.49 9.66
N PRO A 277 10.86 -7.42 9.07
CA PRO A 277 11.62 -6.49 8.25
C PRO A 277 12.82 -5.95 9.01
N SER A 278 13.95 -5.75 8.32
CA SER A 278 15.17 -5.25 8.96
C SER A 278 15.87 -4.19 8.12
N ILE A 279 16.54 -3.28 8.82
CA ILE A 279 17.39 -2.25 8.22
C ILE A 279 18.83 -2.67 8.46
N ASP A 280 19.58 -2.91 7.38
CA ASP A 280 21.03 -3.14 7.43
C ASP A 280 21.76 -1.78 7.54
N PHE A 281 22.70 -1.71 8.48
CA PHE A 281 23.58 -0.56 8.68
C PHE A 281 25.03 -1.01 9.00
N SER A 282 25.39 -2.20 8.52
CA SER A 282 26.67 -2.87 8.81
C SER A 282 27.87 -2.02 8.39
N THR A 283 27.81 -1.44 7.19
CA THR A 283 28.89 -0.62 6.63
C THR A 283 29.02 0.70 7.38
N GLU A 284 27.90 1.37 7.63
CA GLU A 284 27.89 2.65 8.34
C GLU A 284 28.44 2.50 9.77
N LEU A 285 28.01 1.46 10.50
CA LEU A 285 28.52 1.17 11.84
C LEU A 285 30.00 0.80 11.82
N SER A 286 30.40 -0.12 10.93
CA SER A 286 31.79 -0.58 10.82
C SER A 286 32.74 0.58 10.56
N ASN A 287 32.36 1.52 9.69
CA ASN A 287 33.16 2.71 9.42
C ASN A 287 33.24 3.66 10.62
N ALA A 288 32.10 3.94 11.28
CA ALA A 288 32.09 4.84 12.43
C ALA A 288 32.89 4.33 13.64
N MET A 289 33.08 3.02 13.72
CA MET A 289 33.85 2.35 14.77
C MET A 289 35.30 2.06 14.35
N ASP A 290 35.76 2.55 13.19
CA ASP A 290 37.07 2.21 12.61
C ASP A 290 37.32 0.69 12.54
N LYS A 291 36.29 -0.06 12.13
CA LYS A 291 36.28 -1.53 12.00
C LYS A 291 36.53 -2.27 13.31
N ARG A 292 36.25 -1.65 14.46
CA ARG A 292 36.32 -2.27 15.78
C ARG A 292 35.01 -2.96 16.15
N SER A 293 35.08 -3.83 17.14
CA SER A 293 33.94 -4.57 17.70
C SER A 293 33.24 -3.80 18.81
N ALA A 294 31.91 -3.79 18.80
CA ALA A 294 31.10 -3.25 19.89
C ALA A 294 31.06 -4.25 21.04
N TYR A 295 31.28 -3.83 22.28
CA TYR A 295 31.08 -4.70 23.43
C TYR A 295 29.70 -4.53 24.07
N ARG A 296 28.93 -3.51 23.64
CA ARG A 296 27.58 -3.24 24.12
C ARG A 296 26.78 -2.45 23.09
N ALA A 297 25.48 -2.76 22.97
CA ALA A 297 24.50 -1.97 22.24
C ALA A 297 23.37 -1.54 23.19
N VAL A 298 22.86 -0.31 23.05
CA VAL A 298 21.72 0.21 23.82
C VAL A 298 20.80 0.99 22.89
N ILE A 299 19.49 0.73 22.95
CA ILE A 299 18.48 1.57 22.30
C ILE A 299 18.10 2.71 23.25
N GLY A 300 18.20 3.95 22.77
CA GLY A 300 17.72 5.16 23.43
C GLY A 300 16.20 5.33 23.30
N ALA A 301 15.64 6.25 24.10
CA ALA A 301 14.22 6.58 24.04
C ALA A 301 13.81 7.35 22.76
N ASP A 302 14.79 7.90 22.04
CA ASP A 302 14.65 8.63 20.78
C ASP A 302 14.94 7.75 19.55
N ASP A 303 14.92 6.43 19.73
CA ASP A 303 15.16 5.41 18.71
C ASP A 303 16.58 5.38 18.12
N THR A 304 17.52 6.09 18.76
CA THR A 304 18.94 5.93 18.47
C THR A 304 19.48 4.63 19.06
N VAL A 305 20.50 4.08 18.43
CA VAL A 305 21.22 2.89 18.87
C VAL A 305 22.66 3.28 19.18
N ASN A 306 23.03 3.16 20.44
CA ASN A 306 24.35 3.48 20.94
C ASN A 306 25.21 2.22 21.00
N PHE A 307 26.24 2.16 20.18
CA PHE A 307 27.24 1.10 20.17
C PHE A 307 28.50 1.54 20.89
N TYR A 308 28.84 0.87 21.99
CA TYR A 308 30.04 1.16 22.78
C TYR A 308 31.18 0.24 22.35
N TYR A 309 32.36 0.82 22.14
CA TYR A 309 33.55 0.09 21.69
C TYR A 309 34.83 0.61 22.34
N TRP A 310 35.87 -0.23 22.34
CA TRP A 310 37.15 0.10 22.94
C TRP A 310 38.15 0.57 21.88
N ASP A 311 38.67 1.78 22.06
CA ASP A 311 39.77 2.30 21.27
C ASP A 311 41.11 1.96 21.94
N SER A 312 41.71 0.86 21.49
CA SER A 312 43.01 0.40 21.98
C SER A 312 44.15 1.38 21.72
N SER A 313 44.02 2.30 20.76
CA SER A 313 45.09 3.25 20.45
C SER A 313 45.17 4.39 21.47
N GLN A 314 44.04 4.73 22.09
CA GLN A 314 43.93 5.81 23.07
C GLN A 314 43.60 5.33 24.49
N SER A 315 43.36 4.03 24.68
CA SER A 315 42.90 3.44 25.94
C SER A 315 41.61 4.07 26.47
N LEU A 316 40.67 4.37 25.57
CA LEU A 316 39.41 5.04 25.88
C LEU A 316 38.20 4.24 25.37
N GLY A 317 37.09 4.35 26.11
CA GLY A 317 35.77 3.94 25.63
C GLY A 317 35.19 4.99 24.67
N ARG A 318 34.68 4.55 23.52
CA ARG A 318 34.00 5.40 22.53
C ARG A 318 32.59 4.89 22.28
N MET A 319 31.75 5.74 21.72
CA MET A 319 30.38 5.42 21.35
C MET A 319 30.09 5.87 19.91
N ALA A 320 29.49 4.97 19.13
CA ALA A 320 28.89 5.26 17.83
C ALA A 320 27.37 5.30 17.99
N ILE A 321 26.75 6.41 17.59
CA ILE A 321 25.30 6.62 17.65
C ILE A 321 24.75 6.37 16.26
N VAL A 322 23.94 5.32 16.10
CA VAL A 322 23.25 4.97 14.86
C VAL A 322 21.80 5.37 14.98
N LYS A 323 21.26 6.06 13.98
CA LYS A 323 19.81 6.23 13.85
C LYS A 323 19.29 5.37 12.69
N PRO A 324 18.56 4.26 12.96
CA PRO A 324 18.04 3.41 11.90
C PRO A 324 17.04 4.20 11.04
N ASP A 325 17.35 4.35 9.75
CA ASP A 325 16.48 5.05 8.81
C ASP A 325 15.24 4.18 8.51
N SER A 326 14.15 4.43 9.25
CA SER A 326 12.88 3.74 9.04
C SER A 326 12.27 3.95 7.65
N THR A 327 12.81 4.89 6.85
CA THR A 327 12.44 5.14 5.46
C THR A 327 13.04 4.14 4.46
N LYS A 328 14.07 3.37 4.84
CA LYS A 328 14.63 2.28 4.02
C LYS A 328 13.68 1.07 3.87
N LEU A 329 12.68 0.96 4.74
CA LEU A 329 11.61 -0.06 4.66
C LEU A 329 10.34 0.44 3.95
N ARG A 330 10.33 1.71 3.55
CA ARG A 330 9.19 2.30 2.84
C ARG A 330 9.20 1.84 1.40
N LEU A 331 8.04 1.44 0.91
CA LEU A 331 7.83 1.27 -0.52
C LEU A 331 8.16 2.60 -1.23
N GLN A 332 8.90 2.60 -2.32
CA GLN A 332 9.22 3.85 -3.03
C GLN A 332 7.97 4.47 -3.65
N TYR A 333 7.03 3.65 -4.12
CA TYR A 333 5.81 4.09 -4.76
C TYR A 333 4.64 3.11 -4.55
N LEU A 334 3.47 3.62 -4.17
CA LEU A 334 2.22 2.85 -4.13
C LEU A 334 1.15 3.58 -4.94
N ALA A 335 0.58 2.92 -5.93
CA ALA A 335 -0.60 3.44 -6.62
C ALA A 335 -1.88 2.92 -5.97
N LEU A 336 -2.74 3.85 -5.61
CA LEU A 336 -4.10 3.63 -5.13
C LEU A 336 -5.09 4.07 -6.22
N GLY A 337 -6.36 3.78 -6.01
CA GLY A 337 -7.45 4.40 -6.75
C GLY A 337 -8.43 3.43 -7.38
N ASP A 338 -9.17 3.94 -8.34
CA ASP A 338 -10.23 3.24 -9.06
C ASP A 338 -9.74 2.63 -10.39
N SER A 339 -10.67 2.39 -11.31
CA SER A 339 -10.44 1.79 -12.62
C SER A 339 -9.50 2.59 -13.53
N TYR A 340 -9.47 3.92 -13.40
CA TYR A 340 -8.57 4.77 -14.19
C TYR A 340 -7.11 4.62 -13.76
N SER A 341 -6.88 4.26 -12.48
CA SER A 341 -5.55 3.90 -11.97
C SER A 341 -5.21 2.41 -12.13
N SER A 342 -6.20 1.51 -12.08
CA SER A 342 -5.97 0.09 -12.34
C SER A 342 -5.58 -0.13 -13.81
N GLY A 343 -6.17 0.65 -14.73
CA GLY A 343 -5.99 0.50 -16.16
C GLY A 343 -7.02 -0.42 -16.81
N GLU A 344 -8.23 -0.47 -16.25
CA GLU A 344 -9.40 -0.94 -16.99
C GLU A 344 -9.55 -0.16 -18.30
N GLY A 345 -10.13 -0.79 -19.32
CA GLY A 345 -10.13 -0.31 -20.70
C GLY A 345 -8.99 -0.88 -21.53
N ASP A 346 -8.05 -1.62 -20.95
CA ASP A 346 -6.96 -2.27 -21.68
C ASP A 346 -7.40 -3.59 -22.33
N THR A 347 -8.06 -3.48 -23.48
CA THR A 347 -8.67 -4.60 -24.21
C THR A 347 -7.73 -5.37 -25.12
N GLU A 348 -6.51 -4.88 -25.38
CA GLU A 348 -5.61 -5.59 -26.29
C GLU A 348 -5.14 -6.91 -25.67
N LYS A 349 -4.88 -7.91 -26.52
CA LYS A 349 -4.49 -9.25 -26.11
C LYS A 349 -3.00 -9.49 -26.37
N THR A 350 -2.37 -10.27 -25.50
CA THR A 350 -1.01 -10.78 -25.71
C THR A 350 -0.98 -11.74 -26.91
N ALA A 351 0.21 -12.11 -27.37
CA ALA A 351 0.36 -13.10 -28.44
C ALA A 351 -0.28 -14.48 -28.11
N SER A 352 -0.48 -14.79 -26.82
CA SER A 352 -1.17 -15.99 -26.36
C SER A 352 -2.68 -15.79 -26.13
N GLY A 353 -3.23 -14.62 -26.48
CA GLY A 353 -4.65 -14.30 -26.37
C GLY A 353 -5.13 -13.83 -24.99
N GLY A 354 -4.24 -13.69 -24.00
CA GLY A 354 -4.59 -13.22 -22.66
C GLY A 354 -4.63 -11.69 -22.56
N LYS A 355 -5.41 -11.11 -21.64
CA LYS A 355 -5.36 -9.67 -21.35
C LYS A 355 -4.07 -9.27 -20.64
N TYR A 356 -3.74 -7.97 -20.65
CA TYR A 356 -2.58 -7.41 -19.93
C TYR A 356 -2.83 -7.18 -18.43
N TYR A 357 -3.93 -7.71 -17.90
CA TYR A 357 -4.22 -7.69 -16.47
C TYR A 357 -3.31 -8.60 -15.68
N ARG A 358 -2.84 -8.10 -14.54
CA ARG A 358 -2.01 -8.84 -13.60
C ARG A 358 -2.77 -10.05 -13.07
N ASP A 359 -2.06 -11.14 -12.86
CA ASP A 359 -2.61 -12.31 -12.17
C ASP A 359 -3.32 -11.93 -10.86
N PHE A 360 -4.40 -12.64 -10.55
CA PHE A 360 -5.29 -12.36 -9.42
C PHE A 360 -5.94 -10.97 -9.43
N THR A 361 -6.11 -10.37 -10.61
CA THR A 361 -6.91 -9.14 -10.76
C THR A 361 -8.01 -9.24 -11.81
N ASP A 362 -8.05 -10.34 -12.56
CA ASP A 362 -9.12 -10.68 -13.50
C ASP A 362 -9.42 -12.21 -13.46
N LYS A 363 -10.12 -12.65 -12.40
CA LYS A 363 -10.52 -14.03 -12.13
C LYS A 363 -11.95 -14.08 -11.59
N GLU A 364 -12.75 -15.01 -12.12
CA GLU A 364 -14.09 -15.27 -11.58
C GLU A 364 -14.04 -16.01 -10.24
N GLU A 365 -15.14 -15.96 -9.48
CA GLU A 365 -15.29 -16.74 -8.24
C GLU A 365 -15.24 -18.24 -8.56
N ASP A 366 -14.51 -19.00 -7.75
CA ASP A 366 -14.60 -20.46 -7.72
C ASP A 366 -14.88 -20.90 -6.29
N THR A 367 -16.14 -21.24 -6.04
CA THR A 367 -16.63 -21.65 -4.71
C THR A 367 -16.17 -23.07 -4.34
N LEU A 368 -15.83 -23.92 -5.31
CA LEU A 368 -15.37 -25.29 -5.06
C LEU A 368 -13.95 -25.30 -4.50
N VAL A 369 -13.08 -24.45 -5.03
CA VAL A 369 -11.69 -24.30 -4.57
C VAL A 369 -11.48 -23.07 -3.68
N ARG A 370 -12.57 -22.45 -3.22
CA ARG A 370 -12.59 -21.31 -2.29
C ARG A 370 -11.73 -20.12 -2.75
N THR A 371 -11.78 -19.80 -4.02
CA THR A 371 -11.11 -18.61 -4.56
C THR A 371 -12.13 -17.48 -4.74
N PRO A 372 -11.94 -16.33 -4.06
CA PRO A 372 -12.79 -15.16 -4.27
C PRO A 372 -12.68 -14.62 -5.69
N ARG A 373 -13.74 -13.95 -6.15
CA ARG A 373 -13.72 -13.19 -7.41
C ARG A 373 -12.71 -12.03 -7.30
N GLU A 374 -11.83 -11.91 -8.28
CA GLU A 374 -10.85 -10.83 -8.37
C GLU A 374 -11.02 -10.05 -9.66
N LYS A 375 -11.56 -8.83 -9.57
CA LYS A 375 -11.92 -8.00 -10.75
C LYS A 375 -11.48 -6.56 -10.58
N CYS A 376 -10.27 -6.40 -10.04
CA CYS A 376 -9.65 -5.09 -9.90
C CYS A 376 -8.99 -4.60 -11.19
N HIS A 377 -8.81 -5.48 -12.18
CA HIS A 377 -8.32 -5.20 -13.54
C HIS A 377 -7.07 -4.32 -13.57
N ILE A 378 -6.02 -4.73 -12.85
CA ILE A 378 -4.77 -3.98 -12.85
C ILE A 378 -4.02 -4.31 -14.14
N SER A 379 -4.07 -3.42 -15.13
CA SER A 379 -3.26 -3.53 -16.34
C SER A 379 -1.79 -3.28 -16.02
N THR A 380 -0.93 -4.15 -16.54
CA THR A 380 0.52 -3.97 -16.54
C THR A 380 1.01 -2.83 -17.45
N ARG A 381 0.09 -2.15 -18.13
CA ARG A 381 0.33 -0.99 -19.01
C ARG A 381 -0.39 0.27 -18.55
N SER A 382 -0.99 0.24 -17.36
CA SER A 382 -1.60 1.40 -16.70
C SER A 382 -0.58 2.50 -16.40
N TYR A 383 -1.04 3.74 -16.24
CA TYR A 383 -0.14 4.86 -15.96
C TYR A 383 0.74 4.63 -14.72
N PRO A 384 0.30 3.94 -13.63
CA PRO A 384 1.19 3.61 -12.53
C PRO A 384 2.36 2.70 -12.92
N TYR A 385 2.14 1.71 -13.78
CA TYR A 385 3.20 0.84 -14.27
C TYR A 385 4.24 1.62 -15.08
N LEU A 386 3.77 2.55 -15.91
CA LEU A 386 4.62 3.39 -16.74
C LEU A 386 5.44 4.37 -15.89
N LEU A 387 4.81 5.05 -14.90
CA LEU A 387 5.52 5.94 -14.00
C LEU A 387 6.56 5.20 -13.15
N ALA A 388 6.27 3.98 -12.70
CA ALA A 388 7.24 3.17 -11.97
C ALA A 388 8.44 2.74 -12.84
N ALA A 389 8.19 2.44 -14.12
CA ALA A 389 9.24 2.17 -15.09
C ALA A 389 10.12 3.41 -15.33
N ASP A 390 9.52 4.59 -15.51
CA ASP A 390 10.22 5.87 -15.67
C ASP A 390 11.07 6.22 -14.44
N MET A 391 10.58 5.88 -13.24
CA MET A 391 11.32 6.03 -11.99
C MET A 391 12.42 4.97 -11.78
N GLY A 392 12.60 4.01 -12.69
CA GLY A 392 13.60 2.96 -12.58
C GLY A 392 13.36 1.99 -11.41
N LEU A 393 12.10 1.79 -11.01
CA LEU A 393 11.76 0.97 -9.84
C LEU A 393 11.71 -0.54 -10.15
N GLY A 394 11.89 -0.92 -11.42
CA GLY A 394 11.86 -2.31 -11.89
C GLY A 394 10.44 -2.86 -12.00
N SER A 395 10.30 -4.17 -12.16
CA SER A 395 8.99 -4.83 -12.16
C SER A 395 8.41 -4.89 -10.73
N PRO A 396 7.08 -4.85 -10.57
CA PRO A 396 6.46 -5.05 -9.27
C PRO A 396 6.59 -6.54 -8.93
N ALA A 397 7.65 -6.90 -8.20
CA ALA A 397 7.85 -8.28 -7.77
C ALA A 397 6.76 -8.64 -6.75
N THR A 398 6.18 -9.83 -6.86
CA THR A 398 5.14 -10.34 -5.96
C THR A 398 5.68 -10.75 -4.58
N ASN A 399 6.79 -10.16 -4.12
CA ASN A 399 7.45 -10.52 -2.85
C ASN A 399 8.09 -9.32 -2.12
N SER A 400 8.64 -9.61 -0.94
CA SER A 400 9.13 -8.67 0.09
C SER A 400 10.28 -7.72 -0.31
N THR A 401 10.74 -7.75 -1.56
CA THR A 401 11.78 -6.85 -2.10
C THR A 401 11.26 -5.84 -3.11
N THR A 402 9.95 -5.80 -3.35
CA THR A 402 9.37 -4.86 -4.31
C THR A 402 9.58 -3.41 -3.87
N LYS A 403 10.02 -2.57 -4.81
CA LYS A 403 10.18 -1.13 -4.61
C LYS A 403 8.87 -0.38 -4.81
N TRP A 404 7.90 -0.97 -5.50
CA TRP A 404 6.63 -0.33 -5.79
C TRP A 404 5.53 -1.35 -6.09
N GLN A 405 4.27 -0.94 -5.94
CA GLN A 405 3.10 -1.75 -6.29
C GLN A 405 1.91 -0.86 -6.70
N SER A 406 0.95 -1.45 -7.41
CA SER A 406 -0.40 -0.90 -7.56
C SER A 406 -1.40 -1.80 -6.84
N VAL A 407 -2.28 -1.17 -6.07
CA VAL A 407 -3.43 -1.79 -5.40
C VAL A 407 -4.74 -1.06 -5.74
N ALA A 408 -4.70 -0.22 -6.78
CA ALA A 408 -5.90 0.34 -7.39
C ALA A 408 -6.86 -0.78 -7.80
N CYS A 409 -8.15 -0.55 -7.68
CA CYS A 409 -9.15 -1.55 -7.98
C CYS A 409 -10.32 -0.93 -8.72
N SER A 410 -10.66 -1.51 -9.86
CA SER A 410 -11.82 -1.12 -10.63
C SER A 410 -13.11 -1.12 -9.81
N GLY A 411 -13.91 -0.07 -9.97
CA GLY A 411 -15.14 0.15 -9.20
C GLY A 411 -14.94 0.64 -7.76
N ALA A 412 -13.70 0.92 -7.33
CA ALA A 412 -13.44 1.40 -5.97
C ALA A 412 -14.07 2.79 -5.74
N GLN A 413 -14.67 2.94 -4.57
CA GLN A 413 -15.18 4.19 -4.02
C GLN A 413 -14.28 4.70 -2.89
N THR A 414 -14.52 5.91 -2.39
CA THR A 414 -13.81 6.48 -1.23
C THR A 414 -13.82 5.52 -0.02
N TYR A 415 -14.95 4.84 0.19
CA TYR A 415 -15.13 3.78 1.19
C TYR A 415 -14.12 2.61 1.09
N ASP A 416 -13.72 2.24 -0.14
CA ASP A 416 -12.75 1.16 -0.39
C ASP A 416 -11.29 1.62 -0.22
N ILE A 417 -11.06 2.94 -0.20
CA ILE A 417 -9.76 3.52 0.15
C ILE A 417 -9.62 3.58 1.66
N ALA A 418 -10.52 4.32 2.32
CA ALA A 418 -10.38 4.70 3.71
C ALA A 418 -11.76 4.85 4.36
N ASN A 419 -12.12 3.89 5.22
CA ASN A 419 -13.21 4.04 6.17
C ASN A 419 -12.74 3.51 7.55
N SER A 420 -13.40 3.96 8.61
CA SER A 420 -13.16 3.57 10.00
C SER A 420 -13.87 2.28 10.42
N ASP A 421 -14.65 1.64 9.55
CA ASP A 421 -15.41 0.44 9.88
C ASP A 421 -14.51 -0.82 9.99
N SER A 422 -14.51 -1.42 11.18
CA SER A 422 -13.81 -2.68 11.48
C SER A 422 -14.37 -3.93 10.77
N GLY A 423 -15.51 -3.81 10.07
CA GLY A 423 -16.22 -4.90 9.40
C GLY A 423 -15.96 -5.07 7.90
N TYR A 424 -14.99 -4.38 7.30
CA TYR A 424 -14.75 -4.43 5.85
C TYR A 424 -14.36 -5.85 5.37
N LEU A 425 -15.23 -6.47 4.56
CA LEU A 425 -15.06 -7.82 3.99
C LEU A 425 -14.61 -7.80 2.52
N GLY A 426 -13.95 -6.73 2.08
CA GLY A 426 -13.51 -6.58 0.70
C GLY A 426 -14.52 -5.83 -0.17
N GLN A 427 -14.01 -5.18 -1.21
CA GLN A 427 -14.76 -4.33 -2.12
C GLN A 427 -15.89 -5.12 -2.77
N GLY A 428 -17.09 -4.52 -2.73
CA GLY A 428 -18.32 -5.15 -3.18
C GLY A 428 -18.29 -5.61 -4.64
N TRP A 429 -19.23 -6.49 -4.97
CA TRP A 429 -19.45 -6.96 -6.32
C TRP A 429 -19.99 -5.83 -7.21
N GLY A 430 -19.18 -5.35 -8.14
CA GLY A 430 -19.71 -4.70 -9.35
C GLY A 430 -20.39 -5.76 -10.21
N GLY A 431 -21.68 -5.58 -10.54
CA GLY A 431 -22.46 -6.49 -11.39
C GLY A 431 -23.67 -7.16 -10.68
N LYS A 432 -23.89 -8.46 -10.95
CA LYS A 432 -25.12 -9.24 -10.68
C LYS A 432 -25.60 -9.34 -9.22
N ASP A 433 -24.79 -8.95 -8.23
CA ASP A 433 -25.16 -8.96 -6.80
C ASP A 433 -24.65 -7.68 -6.11
N PRO A 434 -25.26 -6.52 -6.37
CA PRO A 434 -24.77 -5.24 -5.86
C PRO A 434 -24.77 -5.24 -4.33
N GLY A 435 -23.62 -4.96 -3.73
CA GLY A 435 -23.49 -4.78 -2.28
C GLY A 435 -23.06 -6.00 -1.49
N ARG A 436 -22.87 -7.19 -2.11
CA ARG A 436 -22.17 -8.31 -1.46
C ARG A 436 -20.67 -8.00 -1.34
N PRO A 437 -20.08 -7.88 -0.14
CA PRO A 437 -18.63 -7.74 0.01
C PRO A 437 -17.88 -8.95 -0.57
N ARG A 438 -16.68 -8.73 -1.11
CA ARG A 438 -15.89 -9.75 -1.84
C ARG A 438 -15.73 -11.08 -1.09
N LEU A 439 -15.51 -11.00 0.22
CA LEU A 439 -15.23 -12.13 1.09
C LEU A 439 -16.45 -12.58 1.90
N GLN A 440 -17.64 -12.04 1.62
CA GLN A 440 -18.85 -12.49 2.30
C GLN A 440 -19.12 -13.96 1.98
N GLY A 441 -19.25 -14.78 3.03
CA GLY A 441 -19.45 -16.23 2.92
C GLY A 441 -18.17 -17.07 3.00
N TYR A 442 -16.98 -16.45 3.02
CA TYR A 442 -15.72 -17.15 3.18
C TYR A 442 -15.36 -17.31 4.66
N VAL A 443 -15.23 -18.57 5.12
CA VAL A 443 -14.90 -18.90 6.51
C VAL A 443 -13.48 -18.49 6.93
N ASP A 444 -12.61 -18.25 5.96
CA ASP A 444 -11.19 -17.91 6.08
C ASP A 444 -10.89 -16.47 5.64
N ALA A 445 -11.90 -15.58 5.64
CA ALA A 445 -11.77 -14.19 5.19
C ALA A 445 -10.55 -13.46 5.81
N THR A 446 -10.31 -13.58 7.11
CA THR A 446 -9.16 -12.94 7.80
C THR A 446 -7.82 -13.44 7.27
N GLN A 447 -7.70 -14.73 6.93
CA GLN A 447 -6.49 -15.29 6.34
C GLN A 447 -6.28 -14.74 4.92
N LEU A 448 -7.34 -14.68 4.12
CA LEU A 448 -7.30 -14.12 2.76
C LEU A 448 -6.93 -12.64 2.76
N GLN A 449 -7.38 -11.87 3.75
CA GLN A 449 -7.00 -10.47 3.95
C GLN A 449 -5.53 -10.32 4.37
N THR A 450 -5.05 -11.16 5.28
CA THR A 450 -3.63 -11.20 5.68
C THR A 450 -2.72 -11.55 4.50
N GLN A 451 -3.14 -12.51 3.69
CA GLN A 451 -2.47 -12.88 2.45
C GLN A 451 -2.50 -11.72 1.45
N ALA A 452 -3.66 -11.07 1.26
CA ALA A 452 -3.82 -9.96 0.35
C ALA A 452 -2.82 -8.84 0.63
N LEU A 453 -2.64 -8.51 1.92
CA LEU A 453 -1.65 -7.54 2.36
C LEU A 453 -0.22 -7.97 2.09
N SER A 454 0.10 -9.25 1.97
CA SER A 454 1.46 -9.76 1.74
C SER A 454 1.77 -9.89 0.25
N ASP A 455 0.77 -10.29 -0.52
CA ASP A 455 0.88 -10.61 -1.94
C ASP A 455 0.41 -9.46 -2.85
N PHE A 456 -0.01 -8.33 -2.26
CA PHE A 456 -0.59 -7.17 -2.96
C PHE A 456 -1.82 -7.51 -3.80
N ILE A 457 -2.74 -8.31 -3.24
CA ILE A 457 -4.03 -8.62 -3.87
C ILE A 457 -5.01 -7.48 -3.54
N PRO A 458 -5.38 -6.63 -4.51
CA PRO A 458 -6.29 -5.50 -4.27
C PRO A 458 -7.73 -5.95 -3.98
N GLY A 459 -8.51 -5.06 -3.36
CA GLY A 459 -9.96 -5.23 -3.17
C GLY A 459 -10.40 -6.29 -2.14
N ARG A 460 -9.50 -7.08 -1.54
CA ARG A 460 -9.82 -7.92 -0.36
C ARG A 460 -9.77 -7.15 0.97
N VAL A 461 -8.93 -6.11 1.01
CA VAL A 461 -8.76 -5.17 2.12
C VAL A 461 -8.88 -3.75 1.56
N GLN A 462 -9.14 -2.78 2.43
CA GLN A 462 -9.12 -1.38 2.04
C GLN A 462 -7.71 -0.99 1.58
N GLN A 463 -7.62 -0.10 0.59
CA GLN A 463 -6.34 0.25 0.02
C GLN A 463 -5.41 0.96 1.04
N ILE A 464 -5.98 1.65 2.03
CA ILE A 464 -5.22 2.27 3.13
C ILE A 464 -4.42 1.27 3.96
N GLU A 465 -4.81 -0.01 4.03
CA GLU A 465 -4.09 -1.02 4.79
C GLU A 465 -2.69 -1.30 4.20
N PHE A 466 -2.54 -1.17 2.87
CA PHE A 466 -1.23 -1.20 2.22
C PHE A 466 -0.39 0.03 2.57
N VAL A 467 -1.00 1.21 2.70
CA VAL A 467 -0.31 2.43 3.13
C VAL A 467 0.21 2.26 4.57
N LYS A 468 -0.62 1.73 5.47
CA LYS A 468 -0.25 1.44 6.87
C LYS A 468 0.93 0.45 6.93
N LYS A 469 0.84 -0.65 6.19
CA LYS A 469 1.85 -1.72 6.19
C LYS A 469 3.18 -1.29 5.56
N TYR A 470 3.12 -0.65 4.40
CA TYR A 470 4.30 -0.41 3.55
C TYR A 470 4.82 1.03 3.57
N ARG A 471 4.08 1.96 4.20
CA ARG A 471 4.45 3.36 4.43
C ARG A 471 5.09 4.03 3.21
N PRO A 472 4.45 4.03 2.03
CA PRO A 472 5.10 4.41 0.76
C PRO A 472 5.69 5.83 0.77
N LYS A 473 6.75 6.10 0.01
CA LYS A 473 7.33 7.45 -0.16
C LYS A 473 6.51 8.33 -1.09
N VAL A 474 5.98 7.74 -2.15
CA VAL A 474 5.12 8.38 -3.15
C VAL A 474 3.81 7.61 -3.24
N ILE A 475 2.70 8.33 -3.32
CA ILE A 475 1.36 7.78 -3.56
C ILE A 475 0.75 8.51 -4.76
N THR A 476 0.19 7.77 -5.72
CA THR A 476 -0.79 8.31 -6.68
C THR A 476 -2.18 7.77 -6.37
N LEU A 477 -3.22 8.54 -6.68
CA LEU A 477 -4.61 8.18 -6.40
C LEU A 477 -5.56 8.86 -7.41
N THR A 478 -6.40 8.08 -8.11
CA THR A 478 -7.66 8.55 -8.71
C THR A 478 -8.81 8.13 -7.79
N MET A 479 -9.79 9.01 -7.54
CA MET A 479 -10.94 8.64 -6.70
C MET A 479 -12.11 9.60 -6.88
N GLY A 480 -13.33 9.10 -6.64
CA GLY A 480 -14.56 9.89 -6.60
C GLY A 480 -15.52 9.62 -7.75
N GLY A 481 -15.05 9.14 -8.91
CA GLY A 481 -15.91 8.94 -10.08
C GLY A 481 -17.02 7.90 -9.84
N ASN A 482 -16.71 6.84 -9.09
CA ASN A 482 -17.69 5.82 -8.70
C ASN A 482 -18.64 6.31 -7.60
N ASP A 483 -18.19 7.20 -6.72
CA ASP A 483 -19.00 7.86 -5.68
C ASP A 483 -20.01 8.82 -6.31
N ALA A 484 -19.56 9.60 -7.30
CA ALA A 484 -20.37 10.48 -8.14
C ALA A 484 -21.35 9.74 -9.06
N GLY A 485 -21.13 8.44 -9.29
CA GLY A 485 -22.04 7.60 -10.07
C GLY A 485 -21.90 7.73 -11.59
N PHE A 486 -20.73 8.13 -12.11
CA PHE A 486 -20.50 8.29 -13.56
C PHE A 486 -20.85 7.03 -14.36
N GLY A 487 -20.51 5.83 -13.88
CA GLY A 487 -20.89 4.59 -14.56
C GLY A 487 -22.40 4.44 -14.75
N ALA A 488 -23.20 4.78 -13.73
CA ALA A 488 -24.66 4.72 -13.81
C ALA A 488 -25.24 5.79 -14.75
N ILE A 489 -24.60 6.97 -14.82
CA ILE A 489 -24.95 8.02 -15.79
C ILE A 489 -24.66 7.51 -17.21
N MET A 490 -23.51 6.86 -17.43
CA MET A 490 -23.17 6.27 -18.73
C MET A 490 -24.13 5.15 -19.12
N ASP A 491 -24.51 4.25 -18.19
CA ASP A 491 -25.52 3.21 -18.45
C ASP A 491 -26.88 3.80 -18.86
N ALA A 492 -27.26 4.95 -18.28
CA ALA A 492 -28.52 5.61 -18.59
C ALA A 492 -28.48 6.38 -19.93
N CYS A 493 -27.33 6.96 -20.29
CA CYS A 493 -27.22 7.87 -21.44
C CYS A 493 -26.66 7.20 -22.71
N ALA A 494 -25.70 6.29 -22.60
CA ALA A 494 -25.09 5.62 -23.74
C ALA A 494 -25.82 4.31 -24.06
N ASN A 495 -27.10 4.41 -24.43
CA ASN A 495 -27.99 3.27 -24.61
C ASN A 495 -28.92 3.48 -25.82
N LEU A 496 -29.19 2.39 -26.56
CA LEU A 496 -29.99 2.39 -27.80
C LEU A 496 -31.50 2.36 -27.59
N THR A 497 -31.97 2.09 -26.37
CA THR A 497 -33.42 1.87 -26.09
C THR A 497 -34.18 3.14 -25.74
N SER A 498 -33.49 4.28 -25.57
CA SER A 498 -34.14 5.58 -25.37
C SER A 498 -33.76 6.49 -26.55
N PRO A 499 -34.62 6.66 -27.57
CA PRO A 499 -34.31 7.47 -28.74
C PRO A 499 -34.27 9.00 -28.46
N GLY A 500 -34.33 9.41 -27.19
CA GLY A 500 -34.33 10.79 -26.73
C GLY A 500 -33.10 11.16 -25.89
N THR A 501 -33.04 12.42 -25.46
CA THR A 501 -31.98 12.89 -24.56
C THR A 501 -32.17 12.31 -23.16
N CYS A 502 -31.14 11.63 -22.64
CA CYS A 502 -31.18 11.05 -21.31
C CYS A 502 -31.48 12.10 -20.24
N ASP A 503 -32.14 11.68 -19.17
CA ASP A 503 -32.67 12.57 -18.13
C ASP A 503 -31.61 13.51 -17.54
N PHE A 504 -30.37 13.01 -17.37
CA PHE A 504 -29.23 13.77 -16.85
C PHE A 504 -28.80 14.96 -17.74
N ALA A 505 -29.05 14.90 -19.05
CA ALA A 505 -28.67 15.95 -20.00
C ALA A 505 -29.76 17.02 -20.20
N THR A 506 -30.96 16.82 -19.62
CA THR A 506 -32.06 17.77 -19.68
C THR A 506 -31.80 19.03 -18.85
N LEU A 507 -32.39 20.16 -19.25
CA LEU A 507 -32.18 21.46 -18.59
C LEU A 507 -32.56 21.48 -17.09
N ASP A 508 -33.62 20.78 -16.68
CA ASP A 508 -34.07 20.72 -15.28
C ASP A 508 -33.08 19.96 -14.38
N ARG A 509 -32.34 19.00 -14.94
CA ARG A 509 -31.41 18.16 -14.18
C ARG A 509 -30.02 18.71 -14.02
N ARG A 510 -29.57 19.64 -14.86
CA ARG A 510 -28.19 20.15 -14.85
C ARG A 510 -27.76 20.66 -13.47
N GLN A 511 -28.57 21.50 -12.84
CA GLN A 511 -28.26 22.04 -11.50
C GLN A 511 -28.27 20.94 -10.42
N LYS A 512 -29.19 19.97 -10.50
CA LYS A 512 -29.22 18.83 -9.57
C LYS A 512 -27.96 17.96 -9.71
N LEU A 513 -27.52 17.72 -10.95
CA LEU A 513 -26.28 17.00 -11.26
C LEU A 513 -25.06 17.76 -10.73
N LYS A 514 -24.95 19.07 -11.01
CA LYS A 514 -23.90 19.94 -10.45
C LYS A 514 -23.85 19.82 -8.92
N ASN A 515 -24.98 19.94 -8.24
CA ASN A 515 -25.05 19.86 -6.78
C ASN A 515 -24.66 18.47 -6.27
N GLY A 516 -25.06 17.40 -6.98
CA GLY A 516 -24.69 16.03 -6.66
C GLY A 516 -23.19 15.76 -6.80
N LEU A 517 -22.57 16.24 -7.88
CA LEU A 517 -21.13 16.16 -8.08
C LEU A 517 -20.37 16.90 -6.96
N LEU A 518 -20.82 18.11 -6.61
CA LEU A 518 -20.19 18.91 -5.54
C LEU A 518 -20.29 18.25 -4.16
N ASP A 519 -21.31 17.44 -3.92
CA ASP A 519 -21.51 16.74 -2.64
C ASP A 519 -20.38 15.75 -2.32
N ILE A 520 -19.64 15.28 -3.33
CA ILE A 520 -18.50 14.37 -3.20
C ILE A 520 -17.26 15.09 -2.62
N TYR A 521 -17.23 16.42 -2.59
CA TYR A 521 -16.10 17.21 -2.12
C TYR A 521 -15.62 16.81 -0.73
N ASP A 522 -16.53 16.70 0.24
CA ASP A 522 -16.17 16.41 1.64
C ASP A 522 -15.62 14.99 1.79
N ASP A 523 -16.18 14.00 1.08
CA ASP A 523 -15.69 12.62 1.07
C ASP A 523 -14.27 12.53 0.49
N LEU A 524 -13.95 13.34 -0.54
CA LEU A 524 -12.60 13.44 -1.10
C LEU A 524 -11.63 14.09 -0.11
N VAL A 525 -12.04 15.19 0.55
CA VAL A 525 -11.23 15.84 1.59
C VAL A 525 -10.94 14.87 2.73
N GLU A 526 -11.94 14.10 3.19
CA GLU A 526 -11.76 13.08 4.23
C GLU A 526 -10.82 11.96 3.77
N THR A 527 -11.00 11.45 2.56
CA THR A 527 -10.17 10.39 1.97
C THR A 527 -8.70 10.83 1.90
N TYR A 528 -8.44 12.01 1.32
CA TYR A 528 -7.07 12.53 1.18
C TYR A 528 -6.45 12.86 2.53
N SER A 529 -7.23 13.41 3.47
CA SER A 529 -6.80 13.67 4.84
C SER A 529 -6.43 12.38 5.56
N THR A 530 -7.21 11.32 5.39
CA THR A 530 -6.93 10.02 6.01
C THR A 530 -5.65 9.39 5.48
N VAL A 531 -5.45 9.38 4.16
CA VAL A 531 -4.19 8.90 3.54
C VAL A 531 -3.00 9.71 4.05
N ARG A 532 -3.11 11.04 4.08
CA ARG A 532 -2.07 11.94 4.62
C ARG A 532 -1.77 11.63 6.09
N ASN A 533 -2.78 11.50 6.92
CA ASN A 533 -2.64 11.32 8.37
C ASN A 533 -1.98 9.98 8.71
N VAL A 534 -2.37 8.89 8.04
CA VAL A 534 -1.78 7.56 8.23
C VAL A 534 -0.28 7.54 7.89
N THR A 535 0.17 8.38 6.95
CA THR A 535 1.60 8.51 6.60
C THR A 535 2.37 9.46 7.52
N GLY A 536 1.70 10.12 8.47
CA GLY A 536 2.29 11.18 9.29
C GLY A 536 2.76 12.39 8.47
N GLY A 537 2.16 12.60 7.28
CA GLY A 537 2.58 13.66 6.35
C GLY A 537 3.93 13.43 5.67
N GLN A 538 4.49 12.21 5.73
CA GLN A 538 5.83 11.91 5.19
C GLN A 538 5.81 11.43 3.73
N SER A 539 4.63 11.18 3.16
CA SER A 539 4.47 10.72 1.78
C SER A 539 4.12 11.88 0.85
N LYS A 540 4.70 11.89 -0.34
CA LYS A 540 4.24 12.76 -1.43
C LYS A 540 3.00 12.14 -2.05
N ILE A 541 1.85 12.80 -1.91
CA ILE A 541 0.56 12.31 -2.41
C ILE A 541 0.17 13.13 -3.63
N TYR A 542 -0.07 12.43 -4.73
CA TYR A 542 -0.50 12.97 -6.00
C TYR A 542 -1.92 12.48 -6.31
N VAL A 543 -2.88 13.39 -6.33
CA VAL A 543 -4.25 13.13 -6.75
C VAL A 543 -4.32 13.37 -8.25
N VAL A 544 -4.68 12.35 -9.02
CA VAL A 544 -4.75 12.41 -10.48
C VAL A 544 -6.21 12.63 -10.88
N GLY A 545 -6.46 13.62 -11.73
CA GLY A 545 -7.80 13.86 -12.30
C GLY A 545 -8.22 12.79 -13.31
N TYR A 546 -9.39 12.97 -13.92
CA TYR A 546 -9.89 12.11 -14.99
C TYR A 546 -9.63 12.77 -16.36
N PRO A 547 -9.14 12.02 -17.37
CA PRO A 547 -9.02 12.55 -18.70
C PRO A 547 -10.40 12.80 -19.33
N GLN A 548 -10.49 13.83 -20.16
CA GLN A 548 -11.66 14.03 -21.00
C GLN A 548 -11.73 12.91 -22.03
N PHE A 549 -12.72 12.02 -21.89
CA PHE A 549 -12.81 10.79 -22.69
C PHE A 549 -13.73 10.91 -23.91
N ILE A 550 -14.48 12.01 -24.02
CA ILE A 550 -15.41 12.27 -25.13
C ILE A 550 -15.29 13.69 -25.66
N ASN A 551 -15.48 13.88 -26.97
CA ASN A 551 -15.60 15.20 -27.57
C ASN A 551 -17.04 15.74 -27.40
N GLY A 552 -17.17 16.82 -26.62
CA GLY A 552 -18.44 17.50 -26.32
C GLY A 552 -18.88 18.54 -27.36
N ALA A 553 -18.15 18.71 -28.46
CA ALA A 553 -18.47 19.73 -29.46
C ALA A 553 -19.78 19.43 -30.21
N GLN A 554 -20.57 20.47 -30.48
CA GLN A 554 -21.79 20.38 -31.26
C GLN A 554 -21.49 19.81 -32.66
N GLY A 555 -22.32 18.87 -33.12
CA GLY A 555 -22.17 18.22 -34.43
C GLY A 555 -20.97 17.28 -34.58
N ALA A 556 -20.19 17.02 -33.52
CA ALA A 556 -19.14 15.99 -33.58
C ALA A 556 -19.79 14.62 -33.82
N LYS A 557 -19.27 13.89 -34.81
CA LYS A 557 -19.80 12.57 -35.15
C LYS A 557 -19.33 11.56 -34.13
N CYS A 558 -20.26 10.99 -33.36
CA CYS A 558 -19.94 9.95 -32.41
C CYS A 558 -20.44 8.59 -32.89
N LYS A 559 -19.51 7.76 -33.38
CA LYS A 559 -19.75 6.35 -33.67
C LYS A 559 -19.35 5.49 -32.46
N ASN A 560 -19.81 4.24 -32.39
CA ASN A 560 -19.38 3.24 -31.41
C ASN A 560 -19.64 3.61 -29.92
N THR A 561 -20.61 4.49 -29.68
CA THR A 561 -21.05 4.93 -28.34
C THR A 561 -22.57 4.88 -28.19
N LEU A 562 -23.23 4.04 -29.00
CA LEU A 562 -24.68 3.85 -28.97
C LEU A 562 -25.49 5.15 -29.18
N ASN A 563 -24.97 6.07 -30.01
CA ASN A 563 -25.61 7.33 -30.45
C ASN A 563 -25.80 8.42 -29.39
N LEU A 564 -24.81 8.65 -28.52
CA LEU A 564 -24.78 9.83 -27.64
C LEU A 564 -25.01 11.13 -28.43
N ASN A 565 -26.11 11.82 -28.14
CA ASN A 565 -26.50 13.04 -28.83
C ASN A 565 -25.68 14.26 -28.35
N ASP A 566 -25.85 15.40 -29.02
CA ASP A 566 -25.10 16.62 -28.74
C ASP A 566 -25.24 17.10 -27.28
N GLU A 567 -26.43 17.03 -26.70
CA GLU A 567 -26.68 17.48 -25.33
C GLU A 567 -26.05 16.53 -24.29
N GLU A 568 -26.06 15.22 -24.56
CA GLU A 568 -25.43 14.21 -23.70
C GLU A 568 -23.91 14.31 -23.73
N ARG A 569 -23.31 14.46 -24.91
CA ARG A 569 -21.86 14.66 -25.03
C ARG A 569 -21.43 15.95 -24.34
N LYS A 570 -22.22 17.02 -24.48
CA LYS A 570 -21.99 18.28 -23.78
C LYS A 570 -22.13 18.10 -22.26
N MET A 571 -23.13 17.36 -21.80
CA MET A 571 -23.33 17.03 -20.38
C MET A 571 -22.12 16.29 -19.80
N ILE A 572 -21.69 15.21 -20.46
CA ILE A 572 -20.57 14.39 -20.01
C ILE A 572 -19.29 15.23 -19.95
N TYR A 573 -19.02 16.01 -21.00
CA TYR A 573 -17.86 16.88 -21.05
C TYR A 573 -17.81 17.87 -19.88
N ASN A 574 -18.89 18.62 -19.67
CA ASN A 574 -18.93 19.62 -18.60
C ASN A 574 -18.91 18.97 -17.20
N SER A 575 -19.44 17.75 -17.07
CA SER A 575 -19.44 17.02 -15.81
C SER A 575 -18.04 16.54 -15.43
N VAL A 576 -17.23 16.08 -16.39
CA VAL A 576 -15.84 15.68 -16.15
C VAL A 576 -14.99 16.90 -15.75
N GLU A 577 -15.08 18.00 -16.51
CA GLU A 577 -14.37 19.26 -16.19
C GLU A 577 -14.75 19.77 -14.79
N TYR A 578 -16.04 19.82 -14.46
CA TYR A 578 -16.48 20.26 -13.14
C TYR A 578 -16.01 19.32 -12.03
N PHE A 579 -16.01 18.01 -12.27
CA PHE A 579 -15.57 17.04 -11.28
C PHE A 579 -14.05 17.12 -11.04
N ASN A 580 -13.25 17.37 -12.08
CA ASN A 580 -11.83 17.67 -11.95
C ASN A 580 -11.59 18.93 -11.10
N ASN A 581 -12.38 20.00 -11.27
CA ASN A 581 -12.29 21.19 -10.42
C ASN A 581 -12.63 20.90 -8.94
N ILE A 582 -13.57 19.99 -8.67
CA ILE A 582 -13.90 19.54 -7.31
C ILE A 582 -12.71 18.78 -6.71
N ILE A 583 -12.13 17.84 -7.46
CA ILE A 583 -10.96 17.05 -7.06
C ILE A 583 -9.76 17.95 -6.76
N GLU A 584 -9.49 18.92 -7.64
CA GLU A 584 -8.41 19.89 -7.46
C GLU A 584 -8.61 20.68 -6.16
N SER A 585 -9.80 21.24 -5.95
CA SER A 585 -10.11 22.02 -4.74
C SER A 585 -9.98 21.17 -3.47
N ALA A 586 -10.40 19.90 -3.50
CA ALA A 586 -10.26 18.97 -2.38
C ALA A 586 -8.77 18.64 -2.10
N ALA A 587 -7.97 18.40 -3.15
CA ALA A 587 -6.54 18.17 -3.04
C ALA A 587 -5.80 19.39 -2.45
N LEU A 588 -6.11 20.60 -2.93
CA LEU A 588 -5.58 21.87 -2.43
C LEU A 588 -5.92 22.08 -0.95
N ARG A 589 -7.19 21.81 -0.57
CA ARG A 589 -7.65 21.91 0.82
C ARG A 589 -6.81 21.06 1.78
N VAL A 590 -6.47 19.85 1.38
CA VAL A 590 -5.66 18.92 2.19
C VAL A 590 -4.16 19.20 2.07
N GLY A 591 -3.75 19.85 0.99
CA GLY A 591 -2.37 20.23 0.68
C GLY A 591 -1.57 19.19 -0.11
N VAL A 592 -2.27 18.24 -0.74
CA VAL A 592 -1.68 17.23 -1.62
C VAL A 592 -1.67 17.74 -3.07
N LYS A 593 -0.84 17.16 -3.94
CA LYS A 593 -0.67 17.69 -5.31
C LYS A 593 -1.75 17.15 -6.24
N TYR A 594 -2.57 18.02 -6.80
CA TYR A 594 -3.40 17.68 -7.95
C TYR A 594 -2.56 17.61 -9.24
N LEU A 595 -2.80 16.59 -10.05
CA LEU A 595 -2.23 16.38 -11.38
C LEU A 595 -3.36 16.39 -12.41
N ASP A 596 -3.41 17.47 -13.17
CA ASP A 596 -4.43 17.70 -14.20
C ASP A 596 -4.11 16.94 -15.49
N VAL A 597 -4.82 15.84 -15.71
CA VAL A 597 -4.68 14.99 -16.90
C VAL A 597 -5.86 15.12 -17.85
N GLU A 598 -6.72 16.13 -17.68
CA GLU A 598 -7.95 16.31 -18.45
C GLU A 598 -7.70 16.26 -19.97
N ASP A 599 -6.71 17.03 -20.43
CA ASP A 599 -6.35 17.13 -21.85
C ASP A 599 -5.34 16.08 -22.33
N SER A 600 -4.96 15.11 -21.47
CA SER A 600 -3.89 14.15 -21.78
C SER A 600 -4.16 13.31 -23.04
N LEU A 601 -5.42 13.12 -23.41
CA LEU A 601 -5.81 12.32 -24.58
C LEU A 601 -5.75 13.13 -25.89
N GLY A 602 -5.74 14.46 -25.83
CA GLY A 602 -5.77 15.33 -27.01
C GLY A 602 -6.99 15.08 -27.89
N ASN A 603 -6.80 15.03 -29.20
CA ASN A 603 -7.84 14.81 -30.21
C ASN A 603 -8.08 13.33 -30.56
N TYR A 604 -7.83 12.42 -29.61
CA TYR A 604 -7.97 10.96 -29.78
C TYR A 604 -9.03 10.37 -28.84
N ARG A 605 -9.97 11.20 -28.39
CA ARG A 605 -11.08 10.80 -27.52
C ARG A 605 -12.20 10.17 -28.35
N LEU A 606 -13.21 9.65 -27.68
CA LEU A 606 -14.45 9.25 -28.35
C LEU A 606 -15.07 10.47 -29.07
N CYS A 607 -15.68 10.24 -30.22
CA CYS A 607 -16.25 11.26 -31.12
C CYS A 607 -15.28 12.30 -31.72
N ASP A 608 -13.96 12.24 -31.44
CA ASP A 608 -13.01 13.06 -32.19
C ASP A 608 -12.83 12.57 -33.64
N ASN A 609 -12.40 13.46 -34.54
CA ASN A 609 -12.11 13.13 -35.94
C ASN A 609 -10.72 12.48 -36.10
N SER A 610 -10.51 11.36 -35.41
CA SER A 610 -9.34 10.47 -35.54
C SER A 610 -9.82 9.09 -35.97
N LYS A 611 -8.93 8.27 -36.54
CA LYS A 611 -9.24 6.87 -36.81
C LYS A 611 -9.52 6.12 -35.51
N ASP A 612 -10.31 5.05 -35.59
CA ASP A 612 -10.68 4.22 -34.43
C ASP A 612 -9.46 3.51 -33.83
N GLU A 613 -8.54 3.02 -34.68
CA GLU A 613 -7.26 2.45 -34.23
C GLU A 613 -6.43 3.42 -33.40
N ASP A 614 -6.56 4.73 -33.62
CA ASP A 614 -5.79 5.77 -32.92
C ASP A 614 -6.49 6.27 -31.64
N LYS A 615 -7.72 5.82 -31.36
CA LYS A 615 -8.44 6.20 -30.15
C LYS A 615 -7.66 5.79 -28.92
N LYS A 616 -7.74 6.65 -27.89
CA LYS A 616 -7.11 6.45 -26.58
C LYS A 616 -8.09 6.00 -25.51
N VAL A 617 -9.36 5.85 -25.88
CA VAL A 617 -10.46 5.44 -25.00
C VAL A 617 -11.09 4.22 -25.63
N THR A 618 -11.38 3.22 -24.81
CA THR A 618 -12.15 2.06 -25.22
C THR A 618 -13.61 2.48 -25.38
N ALA A 619 -14.12 2.33 -26.59
CA ALA A 619 -15.52 2.54 -26.90
C ALA A 619 -16.39 1.47 -26.23
N ILE A 620 -17.71 1.47 -26.46
CA ILE A 620 -18.55 0.40 -25.93
C ILE A 620 -18.11 -0.93 -26.53
N THR A 621 -17.80 -1.92 -25.68
CA THR A 621 -17.27 -3.23 -26.10
C THR A 621 -17.91 -4.37 -25.31
N GLY A 622 -17.83 -5.61 -25.81
CA GLY A 622 -18.42 -6.77 -25.15
C GLY A 622 -19.96 -6.75 -25.05
N TYR A 623 -20.60 -5.83 -25.79
CA TYR A 623 -22.05 -5.78 -25.93
C TYR A 623 -22.52 -7.09 -26.60
N MET A 624 -23.45 -7.80 -25.96
CA MET A 624 -24.07 -9.05 -26.45
C MET A 624 -23.16 -10.27 -26.64
N GLY A 625 -21.98 -10.29 -26.01
CA GLY A 625 -21.15 -11.49 -25.94
C GLY A 625 -20.36 -11.83 -27.21
N TRP A 626 -20.40 -11.00 -28.27
CA TRP A 626 -19.64 -11.22 -29.51
C TRP A 626 -18.11 -11.18 -29.33
N ASN A 627 -17.62 -10.42 -28.34
CA ASN A 627 -16.19 -10.34 -27.98
C ASN A 627 -15.89 -10.84 -26.56
N GLY A 628 -16.85 -11.54 -25.93
CA GLY A 628 -16.89 -11.83 -24.49
C GLY A 628 -17.70 -10.79 -23.70
N ASN A 629 -17.76 -10.96 -22.37
CA ASN A 629 -18.44 -10.05 -21.45
C ASN A 629 -17.48 -8.96 -20.96
N ASP A 630 -17.20 -7.97 -21.82
CA ASP A 630 -16.21 -6.91 -21.59
C ASP A 630 -16.82 -5.49 -21.49
N LEU A 631 -18.13 -5.38 -21.23
CA LEU A 631 -18.82 -4.09 -21.08
C LEU A 631 -18.18 -3.14 -20.06
N GLN A 632 -17.57 -3.69 -19.01
CA GLN A 632 -16.85 -2.92 -18.00
C GLN A 632 -15.72 -2.07 -18.57
N GLU A 633 -15.10 -2.48 -19.69
CA GLU A 633 -13.97 -1.79 -20.30
C GLU A 633 -14.36 -0.46 -20.96
N SER A 634 -15.66 -0.23 -21.18
CA SER A 634 -16.20 0.92 -21.91
C SER A 634 -15.87 2.24 -21.21
N PHE A 635 -15.61 3.28 -22.00
CA PHE A 635 -15.30 4.66 -21.57
C PHE A 635 -14.00 4.85 -20.78
N HIS A 636 -13.20 3.80 -20.60
CA HIS A 636 -11.92 3.88 -19.92
C HIS A 636 -10.75 4.14 -20.89
N PRO A 637 -9.64 4.75 -20.42
CA PRO A 637 -8.43 4.89 -21.23
C PRO A 637 -7.85 3.52 -21.57
N ASN A 638 -7.67 3.24 -22.87
CA ASN A 638 -6.98 2.03 -23.32
C ASN A 638 -5.46 2.14 -23.10
N ALA A 639 -4.68 1.15 -23.53
CA ALA A 639 -3.22 1.17 -23.37
C ALA A 639 -2.54 2.43 -23.97
N LYS A 640 -3.08 3.01 -25.06
CA LYS A 640 -2.59 4.27 -25.63
C LYS A 640 -2.99 5.46 -24.76
N GLY A 641 -4.20 5.46 -24.20
CA GLY A 641 -4.68 6.47 -23.25
C GLY A 641 -3.89 6.48 -21.95
N GLN A 642 -3.66 5.32 -21.34
CA GLN A 642 -2.84 5.17 -20.14
C GLN A 642 -1.41 5.68 -20.36
N ARG A 643 -0.82 5.43 -21.54
CA ARG A 643 0.48 6.00 -21.93
C ARG A 643 0.42 7.52 -22.08
N ALA A 644 -0.64 8.06 -22.65
CA ALA A 644 -0.82 9.50 -22.80
C ALA A 644 -0.97 10.21 -21.44
N MET A 645 -1.73 9.61 -20.51
CA MET A 645 -1.82 10.07 -19.12
C MET A 645 -0.45 10.07 -18.43
N ALA A 646 0.31 8.97 -18.49
CA ALA A 646 1.65 8.91 -17.91
C ALA A 646 2.59 9.98 -18.51
N SER A 647 2.51 10.21 -19.83
CA SER A 647 3.30 11.23 -20.52
C SER A 647 2.92 12.65 -20.08
N SER A 648 1.62 12.91 -19.93
CA SER A 648 1.11 14.20 -19.42
C SER A 648 1.57 14.45 -17.98
N ILE A 649 1.50 13.43 -17.10
CA ILE A 649 2.03 13.51 -15.73
C ILE A 649 3.53 13.85 -15.75
N SER A 650 4.33 13.20 -16.59
CA SER A 650 5.76 13.53 -16.70
C SER A 650 6.01 14.99 -17.13
N GLN A 651 5.17 15.52 -18.02
CA GLN A 651 5.23 16.94 -18.43
C GLN A 651 4.85 17.89 -17.30
N LEU A 652 3.78 17.61 -16.55
CA LEU A 652 3.36 18.40 -15.39
C LEU A 652 4.44 18.49 -14.30
N LEU A 653 5.35 17.53 -14.25
CA LEU A 653 6.45 17.46 -13.29
C LEU A 653 7.74 18.08 -13.83
N ASP A 654 7.70 18.77 -14.96
CA ASP A 654 8.87 19.33 -15.67
C ASP A 654 9.96 18.27 -15.93
N GLY A 655 9.55 17.03 -16.24
CA GLY A 655 10.45 15.89 -16.44
C GLY A 655 11.13 15.36 -15.18
N LYS A 656 10.76 15.85 -13.98
CA LYS A 656 11.24 15.31 -12.70
C LYS A 656 10.45 14.05 -12.32
N SER A 657 11.09 13.17 -11.55
CA SER A 657 10.39 12.03 -10.96
C SER A 657 9.40 12.49 -9.87
N LEU A 658 8.32 11.74 -9.65
CA LEU A 658 7.39 11.97 -8.53
C LEU A 658 8.09 12.04 -7.16
N SER A 659 9.19 11.31 -6.98
CA SER A 659 9.96 11.31 -5.74
C SER A 659 10.78 12.59 -5.53
N SER A 660 11.25 13.23 -6.60
CA SER A 660 12.12 14.42 -6.54
C SER A 660 11.36 15.73 -6.76
N TYR A 661 10.19 15.69 -7.40
CA TYR A 661 9.39 16.88 -7.66
C TYR A 661 8.91 17.55 -6.37
N THR A 662 9.04 18.87 -6.27
CA THR A 662 8.66 19.68 -5.11
C THR A 662 7.66 20.75 -5.56
N TRP A 663 6.51 20.83 -4.88
CA TRP A 663 5.47 21.85 -5.17
C TRP A 663 5.20 22.78 -3.98
N CYS A 664 5.46 22.32 -2.75
CA CYS A 664 5.34 23.15 -1.57
C CYS A 664 6.61 23.96 -1.34
N LEU A 665 6.44 25.17 -0.80
CA LEU A 665 7.53 26.00 -0.29
C LEU A 665 8.32 25.23 0.79
N ASN A 666 9.62 25.50 0.88
CA ASN A 666 10.54 24.87 1.84
C ASN A 666 10.60 23.32 1.76
N SER A 667 10.31 22.73 0.59
CA SER A 667 10.39 21.29 0.35
C SER A 667 9.48 20.43 1.24
N GLN A 668 8.42 21.01 1.81
CA GLN A 668 7.41 20.24 2.55
C GLN A 668 6.70 19.24 1.62
N ALA A 669 6.29 18.09 2.17
CA ALA A 669 5.52 17.10 1.41
C ALA A 669 4.04 17.48 1.27
N VAL A 670 3.56 18.46 2.02
CA VAL A 670 2.16 18.90 2.05
C VAL A 670 2.08 20.41 2.31
N CYS A 671 1.19 21.12 1.63
CA CYS A 671 0.95 22.56 1.79
C CYS A 671 -0.55 22.87 1.67
N PRO A 672 -1.32 22.72 2.77
CA PRO A 672 -2.78 22.92 2.75
C PRO A 672 -3.16 24.37 2.47
N ASP A 673 -4.20 24.57 1.66
CA ASP A 673 -4.82 25.88 1.45
C ASP A 673 -6.15 25.96 2.22
N SER A 674 -6.19 26.81 3.25
CA SER A 674 -7.41 27.01 4.03
C SER A 674 -8.51 27.78 3.28
N ALA A 675 -8.17 28.47 2.18
CA ALA A 675 -9.13 29.19 1.34
C ALA A 675 -9.83 28.26 0.33
N ALA A 676 -9.22 27.13 -0.03
CA ALA A 676 -9.87 26.10 -0.81
C ALA A 676 -11.09 25.55 -0.06
N SER A 677 -12.23 25.51 -0.74
CA SER A 677 -13.52 25.10 -0.18
C SER A 677 -14.47 24.67 -1.30
N SER A 678 -15.53 23.94 -0.97
CA SER A 678 -16.60 23.57 -1.90
C SER A 678 -17.26 24.81 -2.55
N SER A 679 -17.41 25.91 -1.80
CA SER A 679 -17.97 27.17 -2.33
C SER A 679 -17.06 27.91 -3.32
N ALA A 680 -15.77 27.58 -3.37
CA ALA A 680 -14.79 28.20 -4.25
C ALA A 680 -14.51 27.36 -5.52
N VAL A 681 -15.19 26.24 -5.70
CA VAL A 681 -15.05 25.38 -6.88
C VAL A 681 -15.56 26.13 -8.12
N HIS A 682 -14.72 26.22 -9.15
CA HIS A 682 -15.08 26.85 -10.42
C HIS A 682 -15.99 25.92 -11.25
N THR A 683 -17.06 26.50 -11.80
CA THR A 683 -17.87 25.82 -12.81
C THR A 683 -17.24 25.93 -14.20
N PRO A 684 -17.47 24.95 -15.09
CA PRO A 684 -17.01 25.00 -16.47
C PRO A 684 -17.35 26.30 -17.20
N ALA A 685 -16.46 26.69 -18.11
CA ALA A 685 -16.67 27.86 -18.95
C ALA A 685 -17.89 27.66 -19.87
N GLY A 686 -18.65 28.74 -20.11
CA GLY A 686 -19.81 28.70 -21.02
C GLY A 686 -21.16 28.38 -20.36
N GLY A 687 -21.21 28.30 -19.03
CA GLY A 687 -22.47 28.39 -18.28
C GLY A 687 -23.39 27.18 -18.38
N TYR A 688 -22.88 26.01 -18.80
CA TYR A 688 -23.70 24.80 -19.03
C TYR A 688 -24.66 24.48 -17.89
N PHE A 689 -24.16 24.54 -16.64
CA PHE A 689 -24.98 24.29 -15.47
C PHE A 689 -25.89 25.48 -15.11
N GLU A 690 -25.50 26.71 -15.43
CA GLU A 690 -26.25 27.94 -15.13
C GLU A 690 -27.48 28.14 -16.02
N ASP A 691 -27.60 27.38 -17.12
CA ASP A 691 -28.76 27.39 -18.01
C ASP A 691 -30.02 26.74 -17.39
N GLY A 692 -29.88 25.97 -16.31
CA GLY A 692 -30.96 25.27 -15.62
C GLY A 692 -31.65 26.09 -14.51
N ALA A 693 -32.86 25.68 -14.11
CA ALA A 693 -33.54 26.30 -12.97
C ALA A 693 -32.73 26.10 -11.68
N SER A 694 -32.47 27.19 -10.95
CA SER A 694 -31.78 27.12 -9.67
C SER A 694 -32.57 26.25 -8.69
N THR A 695 -31.90 25.26 -8.10
CA THR A 695 -32.48 24.31 -7.15
C THR A 695 -31.47 23.92 -6.09
N ALA A 696 -31.96 23.64 -4.88
CA ALA A 696 -31.15 23.09 -3.78
C ALA A 696 -31.12 21.55 -3.78
N VAL A 697 -31.85 20.91 -4.70
CA VAL A 697 -31.94 19.44 -4.79
C VAL A 697 -30.59 18.87 -5.24
N LYS A 698 -30.16 17.77 -4.62
CA LYS A 698 -28.94 17.03 -4.96
C LYS A 698 -29.28 15.67 -5.58
N LEU A 699 -28.62 15.30 -6.68
CA LEU A 699 -28.64 13.92 -7.17
C LEU A 699 -27.62 13.07 -6.41
N LYS A 700 -28.04 11.92 -5.88
CA LYS A 700 -27.15 10.98 -5.19
C LYS A 700 -27.37 9.56 -5.69
N LYS A 701 -26.32 8.92 -6.20
CA LYS A 701 -26.41 7.51 -6.62
C LYS A 701 -26.58 6.60 -5.40
N LYS A 702 -27.60 5.75 -5.40
CA LYS A 702 -27.81 4.71 -4.37
C LYS A 702 -28.32 3.44 -5.05
N ASP A 703 -27.64 2.32 -4.82
CA ASP A 703 -28.18 1.02 -5.20
C ASP A 703 -29.28 0.66 -4.18
N VAL A 704 -30.54 0.74 -4.61
CA VAL A 704 -31.74 0.55 -3.78
C VAL A 704 -32.56 -0.67 -4.18
N ALA A 705 -32.37 -1.22 -5.37
CA ALA A 705 -33.14 -2.33 -5.92
C ALA A 705 -32.30 -3.22 -6.84
N ALA A 706 -32.89 -4.31 -7.34
CA ALA A 706 -32.32 -5.06 -8.45
C ALA A 706 -32.17 -4.18 -9.70
N ARG A 707 -31.13 -4.44 -10.50
CA ARG A 707 -30.84 -3.67 -11.73
C ARG A 707 -31.67 -4.10 -12.94
N GLU A 708 -32.43 -5.18 -12.84
CA GLU A 708 -33.27 -5.71 -13.91
C GLU A 708 -34.64 -6.09 -13.36
N VAL A 709 -35.70 -5.81 -14.12
CA VAL A 709 -37.08 -6.16 -13.78
C VAL A 709 -37.90 -6.42 -15.04
N GLN A 710 -38.77 -7.42 -15.00
CA GLN A 710 -39.70 -7.68 -16.10
C GLN A 710 -40.85 -6.66 -16.12
N LYS A 711 -41.41 -6.39 -17.29
CA LYS A 711 -42.65 -5.61 -17.44
C LYS A 711 -43.79 -6.19 -16.61
N GLY A 712 -44.42 -5.36 -15.77
CA GLY A 712 -45.43 -5.80 -14.81
C GLY A 712 -44.86 -6.47 -13.54
N GLY A 713 -43.54 -6.57 -13.43
CA GLY A 713 -42.84 -7.14 -12.28
C GLY A 713 -42.80 -6.21 -11.07
N SER A 714 -42.11 -6.63 -10.02
CA SER A 714 -41.97 -5.86 -8.79
C SER A 714 -40.49 -5.65 -8.44
N LEU A 715 -40.19 -4.47 -7.89
CA LEU A 715 -38.89 -4.09 -7.36
C LEU A 715 -38.98 -4.02 -5.84
N ASP A 716 -38.12 -4.78 -5.16
CA ASP A 716 -37.91 -4.64 -3.73
C ASP A 716 -36.90 -3.52 -3.48
N LEU A 717 -37.39 -2.40 -2.98
CA LEU A 717 -36.60 -1.24 -2.61
C LEU A 717 -36.07 -1.43 -1.19
N LYS A 718 -34.78 -1.17 -0.99
CA LYS A 718 -34.11 -1.21 0.29
C LYS A 718 -33.12 -0.06 0.42
N LEU A 719 -33.35 0.79 1.41
CA LEU A 719 -32.43 1.83 1.85
C LEU A 719 -31.94 1.51 3.25
N MET A 720 -30.63 1.64 3.45
CA MET A 720 -29.99 1.37 4.74
C MET A 720 -30.32 2.45 5.77
N THR A 721 -30.11 2.12 7.04
CA THR A 721 -30.22 3.02 8.20
C THR A 721 -29.58 4.39 7.92
N GLY A 722 -30.25 5.47 8.31
CA GLY A 722 -29.79 6.84 8.09
C GLY A 722 -29.91 7.37 6.66
N ALA A 723 -30.63 6.70 5.76
CA ALA A 723 -30.88 7.19 4.40
C ALA A 723 -31.98 8.26 4.32
N GLY A 724 -32.88 8.35 5.30
CA GLY A 724 -33.96 9.35 5.29
C GLY A 724 -34.36 9.75 6.71
N VAL A 725 -35.08 10.87 6.81
CA VAL A 725 -35.63 11.34 8.08
C VAL A 725 -36.66 10.32 8.60
N PRO A 726 -36.54 9.81 9.85
CA PRO A 726 -37.52 8.88 10.41
C PRO A 726 -38.97 9.36 10.31
N GLY A 727 -39.87 8.51 9.81
CA GLY A 727 -41.29 8.82 9.61
C GLY A 727 -41.60 9.69 8.39
N SER A 728 -40.59 10.15 7.64
CA SER A 728 -40.81 10.84 6.36
C SER A 728 -41.11 9.86 5.23
N THR A 729 -41.54 10.39 4.08
CA THR A 729 -41.89 9.60 2.91
C THR A 729 -41.18 10.13 1.68
N PHE A 730 -40.59 9.24 0.88
CA PHE A 730 -40.02 9.57 -0.42
C PHE A 730 -40.99 9.16 -1.53
N LEU A 731 -41.12 10.00 -2.56
CA LEU A 731 -41.83 9.65 -3.78
C LEU A 731 -40.95 8.77 -4.65
N VAL A 732 -41.49 7.66 -5.16
CA VAL A 732 -40.77 6.74 -6.05
C VAL A 732 -41.28 6.90 -7.47
N THR A 733 -40.39 7.27 -8.39
CA THR A 733 -40.71 7.52 -9.80
C THR A 733 -39.74 6.77 -10.70
N LEU A 734 -40.22 6.24 -11.81
CA LEU A 734 -39.39 5.69 -12.87
C LEU A 734 -39.30 6.70 -14.01
N HIS A 735 -38.09 7.08 -14.40
CA HIS A 735 -37.84 8.13 -15.39
C HIS A 735 -37.35 7.54 -16.71
N SER A 736 -38.17 7.78 -17.73
CA SER A 736 -37.91 7.78 -19.18
C SER A 736 -39.03 8.63 -19.80
N ASP A 737 -40.27 8.17 -19.60
CA ASP A 737 -41.47 8.97 -19.36
C ASP A 737 -41.83 8.81 -17.87
N PRO A 738 -41.97 9.89 -17.08
CA PRO A 738 -42.15 9.76 -15.63
C PRO A 738 -43.37 8.92 -15.22
N VAL A 739 -43.12 7.79 -14.55
CA VAL A 739 -44.15 6.91 -13.98
C VAL A 739 -44.06 6.91 -12.46
N ASN A 740 -45.14 7.30 -11.78
CA ASN A 740 -45.21 7.23 -10.32
C ASN A 740 -45.43 5.76 -9.88
N LEU A 741 -44.48 5.22 -9.11
CA LEU A 741 -44.50 3.85 -8.59
C LEU A 741 -45.01 3.76 -7.14
N GLY A 742 -45.32 4.90 -6.52
CA GLY A 742 -45.81 5.00 -5.15
C GLY A 742 -44.85 5.74 -4.23
N SER A 743 -44.80 5.33 -2.97
CA SER A 743 -44.08 6.06 -1.93
C SER A 743 -43.42 5.12 -0.92
N LEU A 744 -42.24 5.51 -0.43
CA LEU A 744 -41.44 4.76 0.54
C LEU A 744 -41.39 5.51 1.87
N THR A 745 -41.76 4.86 2.98
CA THR A 745 -41.75 5.49 4.31
C THR A 745 -40.55 5.01 5.13
N PHE A 746 -39.88 5.93 5.81
CA PHE A 746 -38.70 5.64 6.61
C PHE A 746 -39.05 5.23 8.04
N ASN A 747 -38.36 4.19 8.51
CA ASN A 747 -38.49 3.64 9.85
C ASN A 747 -37.77 4.53 10.89
N SER A 748 -37.87 4.16 12.16
CA SER A 748 -37.28 4.91 13.29
C SER A 748 -35.76 5.06 13.20
N ASP A 749 -35.08 4.19 12.47
CA ASP A 749 -33.63 4.20 12.27
C ASP A 749 -33.22 4.96 10.99
N GLY A 750 -34.19 5.54 10.26
CA GLY A 750 -33.95 6.22 8.99
C GLY A 750 -33.62 5.26 7.83
N GLY A 751 -33.81 3.95 7.99
CA GLY A 751 -33.84 2.98 6.89
C GLY A 751 -35.25 2.81 6.34
N ALA A 752 -35.38 2.21 5.15
CA ALA A 752 -36.69 1.96 4.55
C ALA A 752 -36.68 0.74 3.63
N SER A 753 -37.84 0.08 3.53
CA SER A 753 -38.06 -1.01 2.58
C SER A 753 -39.49 -0.99 2.06
N ALA A 754 -39.68 -1.16 0.75
CA ALA A 754 -41.00 -1.33 0.14
C ALA A 754 -40.89 -2.14 -1.15
N THR A 755 -41.98 -2.80 -1.53
CA THR A 755 -42.11 -3.42 -2.85
C THR A 755 -42.95 -2.51 -3.72
N VAL A 756 -42.42 -2.11 -4.88
CA VAL A 756 -43.15 -1.30 -5.88
C VAL A 756 -43.34 -2.10 -7.16
N SER A 757 -44.47 -1.90 -7.84
CA SER A 757 -44.77 -2.61 -9.09
C SER A 757 -44.47 -1.73 -10.29
N VAL A 758 -43.72 -2.26 -11.26
CA VAL A 758 -43.44 -1.60 -12.54
C VAL A 758 -44.59 -1.87 -13.49
N PRO A 759 -45.31 -0.86 -14.00
CA PRO A 759 -46.47 -1.09 -14.88
C PRO A 759 -46.10 -1.86 -16.13
N GLU A 760 -47.04 -2.67 -16.63
CA GLU A 760 -46.87 -3.44 -17.89
C GLU A 760 -46.74 -2.53 -19.12
N SER A 761 -47.26 -1.29 -19.04
CA SER A 761 -47.10 -0.28 -20.09
C SER A 761 -45.70 0.34 -20.16
N THR A 762 -44.82 0.05 -19.19
CA THR A 762 -43.46 0.60 -19.17
C THR A 762 -42.67 0.04 -20.37
N PRO A 763 -42.07 0.88 -21.24
CA PRO A 763 -41.25 0.41 -22.34
C PRO A 763 -40.09 -0.48 -21.85
N ALA A 764 -39.74 -1.50 -22.63
CA ALA A 764 -38.52 -2.26 -22.37
C ALA A 764 -37.30 -1.38 -22.70
N GLY A 765 -36.22 -1.51 -21.94
CA GLY A 765 -35.03 -0.66 -22.04
C GLY A 765 -34.57 -0.11 -20.69
N TYR A 766 -33.56 0.76 -20.68
CA TYR A 766 -33.07 1.37 -19.45
C TYR A 766 -33.92 2.56 -19.00
N HIS A 767 -34.10 2.65 -17.69
CA HIS A 767 -34.83 3.71 -16.99
C HIS A 767 -34.04 4.18 -15.77
N THR A 768 -34.32 5.40 -15.29
CA THR A 768 -33.76 5.90 -14.03
C THR A 768 -34.81 5.82 -12.92
N LEU A 769 -34.62 4.95 -11.95
CA LEU A 769 -35.43 4.91 -10.73
C LEU A 769 -35.01 6.07 -9.82
N VAL A 770 -35.96 6.89 -9.40
CA VAL A 770 -35.75 8.09 -8.58
C VAL A 770 -36.59 8.02 -7.31
N LEU A 771 -35.94 8.20 -6.16
CA LEU A 771 -36.57 8.34 -4.86
C LEU A 771 -36.30 9.75 -4.34
N ALA A 772 -37.33 10.58 -4.27
CA ALA A 772 -37.21 12.00 -3.96
C ALA A 772 -37.80 12.34 -2.59
N GLY A 773 -37.06 13.12 -1.79
CA GLY A 773 -37.51 13.63 -0.49
C GLY A 773 -36.43 14.35 0.29
N GLU A 774 -36.58 14.42 1.62
CA GLU A 774 -35.67 15.11 2.53
C GLU A 774 -34.73 14.12 3.25
N ALA A 775 -33.42 14.32 3.12
CA ALA A 775 -32.41 13.54 3.82
C ALA A 775 -32.25 14.01 5.28
N PRO A 776 -31.61 13.22 6.17
CA PRO A 776 -31.50 13.55 7.59
C PRO A 776 -30.82 14.89 7.93
N GLY A 777 -30.01 15.44 7.02
CA GLY A 777 -29.39 16.76 7.18
C GLY A 777 -30.31 17.94 6.82
N GLY A 778 -31.57 17.67 6.44
CA GLY A 778 -32.56 18.67 6.02
C GLY A 778 -32.44 19.07 4.54
N GLU A 779 -31.50 18.49 3.81
CA GLU A 779 -31.31 18.75 2.39
C GLU A 779 -32.31 17.96 1.53
N GLN A 780 -32.78 18.58 0.44
CA GLN A 780 -33.62 17.91 -0.55
C GLN A 780 -32.74 17.04 -1.46
N VAL A 781 -33.11 15.78 -1.63
CA VAL A 781 -32.34 14.79 -2.38
C VAL A 781 -33.21 14.01 -3.34
N GLU A 782 -32.58 13.60 -4.44
CA GLU A 782 -33.07 12.55 -5.33
C GLU A 782 -32.05 11.41 -5.31
N TYR A 783 -32.40 10.30 -4.66
CA TYR A 783 -31.64 9.06 -4.81
C TYR A 783 -31.97 8.43 -6.15
N TYR A 784 -30.96 8.06 -6.92
CA TYR A 784 -31.17 7.46 -8.23
C TYR A 784 -30.41 6.16 -8.43
N GLN A 785 -31.00 5.30 -9.27
CA GLN A 785 -30.43 4.05 -9.76
C GLN A 785 -30.89 3.79 -11.19
N SER A 786 -29.98 3.40 -12.07
CA SER A 786 -30.32 2.90 -13.41
C SER A 786 -30.84 1.46 -13.32
N ILE A 787 -31.98 1.17 -13.96
CA ILE A 787 -32.58 -0.16 -14.03
C ILE A 787 -32.93 -0.52 -15.47
N LEU A 788 -32.81 -1.79 -15.84
CA LEU A 788 -33.23 -2.35 -17.11
C LEU A 788 -34.62 -2.99 -16.96
N VAL A 789 -35.57 -2.54 -17.76
CA VAL A 789 -36.90 -3.15 -17.87
C VAL A 789 -36.89 -4.09 -19.08
N VAL A 790 -37.23 -5.36 -18.87
CA VAL A 790 -37.24 -6.39 -19.94
C VAL A 790 -38.64 -6.91 -20.22
N GLY A 791 -38.86 -7.40 -21.44
CA GLY A 791 -40.06 -8.10 -21.87
C GLY A 791 -40.39 -9.31 -20.99
N ARG A 792 -41.66 -9.75 -21.05
CA ARG A 792 -42.09 -10.97 -20.34
C ARG A 792 -41.66 -12.24 -21.06
N ASP A 793 -41.51 -12.17 -22.38
CA ASP A 793 -40.99 -13.26 -23.18
C ASP A 793 -39.47 -13.32 -23.04
N GLN A 794 -38.95 -14.44 -22.54
CA GLN A 794 -37.51 -14.64 -22.39
C GLN A 794 -36.78 -14.86 -23.73
N SER A 795 -37.55 -14.98 -24.82
CA SER A 795 -37.03 -15.06 -26.18
C SER A 795 -37.17 -13.77 -26.98
N ASP A 796 -37.78 -12.73 -26.39
CA ASP A 796 -37.96 -11.38 -26.95
C ASP A 796 -37.89 -10.38 -25.77
N LEU A 797 -36.67 -10.18 -25.28
CA LEU A 797 -36.41 -9.41 -24.06
C LEU A 797 -36.63 -7.90 -24.27
N ASP A 798 -36.61 -7.39 -25.49
CA ASP A 798 -36.95 -5.99 -25.79
C ASP A 798 -38.39 -5.76 -26.19
N ASP A 799 -39.21 -6.82 -26.19
CA ASP A 799 -40.66 -6.78 -26.43
C ASP A 799 -41.00 -6.05 -27.74
N ASN A 800 -40.16 -6.25 -28.76
CA ASN A 800 -40.26 -5.59 -30.05
C ASN A 800 -40.97 -6.46 -31.12
N GLY A 801 -41.31 -7.71 -30.77
CA GLY A 801 -41.99 -8.69 -31.62
C GLY A 801 -41.05 -9.52 -32.50
N THR A 802 -39.74 -9.32 -32.41
CA THR A 802 -38.70 -10.08 -33.11
C THR A 802 -37.92 -10.89 -32.08
N PRO A 803 -37.87 -12.22 -32.17
CA PRO A 803 -37.11 -13.02 -31.21
C PRO A 803 -35.65 -12.58 -31.13
N ASP A 804 -35.09 -12.51 -29.93
CA ASP A 804 -33.70 -12.10 -29.62
C ASP A 804 -32.68 -12.79 -30.54
N SER A 805 -32.89 -14.08 -30.81
CA SER A 805 -32.05 -14.91 -31.70
C SER A 805 -32.07 -14.49 -33.18
N GLN A 806 -33.03 -13.67 -33.59
CA GLN A 806 -33.25 -13.18 -34.96
C GLN A 806 -32.90 -11.70 -35.11
N GLN A 807 -32.54 -11.01 -34.02
CA GLN A 807 -32.13 -9.62 -34.06
C GLN A 807 -30.64 -9.55 -34.42
N ALA A 808 -30.32 -8.94 -35.56
CA ALA A 808 -28.96 -8.94 -36.11
C ALA A 808 -27.95 -8.20 -35.21
N CYS A 809 -28.41 -7.14 -34.54
CA CYS A 809 -27.63 -6.41 -33.53
C CYS A 809 -27.90 -6.84 -32.09
N GLY A 810 -28.64 -7.96 -31.96
CA GLY A 810 -29.23 -8.51 -30.75
C GLY A 810 -30.20 -7.56 -30.02
N VAL A 811 -30.73 -8.07 -28.90
CA VAL A 811 -31.73 -7.46 -28.03
C VAL A 811 -31.45 -5.98 -27.78
N PHE A 812 -32.51 -5.15 -27.87
CA PHE A 812 -32.50 -3.72 -27.53
C PHE A 812 -31.82 -2.80 -28.55
N VAL A 813 -31.43 -3.32 -29.73
CA VAL A 813 -30.77 -2.54 -30.80
C VAL A 813 -31.55 -2.58 -32.11
N ALA A 814 -31.92 -1.41 -32.62
CA ALA A 814 -32.47 -1.29 -33.97
C ALA A 814 -31.36 -1.46 -35.03
N THR A 815 -31.57 -2.34 -36.00
CA THR A 815 -30.63 -2.57 -37.11
C THR A 815 -30.63 -1.38 -38.09
N ALA A 816 -29.46 -1.03 -38.63
CA ALA A 816 -29.35 -0.10 -39.76
C ALA A 816 -29.77 -0.77 -41.08
N ASN A 817 -29.86 -2.10 -41.09
CA ASN A 817 -30.00 -2.97 -42.26
C ASN A 817 -28.92 -2.67 -43.32
N GLN A 818 -27.72 -2.36 -42.84
CA GLN A 818 -26.55 -2.02 -43.62
C GLN A 818 -25.38 -2.79 -43.04
N ASP A 819 -24.57 -3.36 -43.92
CA ASP A 819 -23.32 -4.05 -43.60
C ASP A 819 -22.36 -3.60 -44.71
N VAL A 820 -21.73 -2.44 -44.47
CA VAL A 820 -20.98 -1.71 -45.50
C VAL A 820 -19.65 -2.38 -45.80
N ASP A 821 -19.03 -3.01 -44.80
CA ASP A 821 -17.74 -3.68 -44.93
C ASP A 821 -17.83 -5.19 -45.16
N ARG A 822 -19.04 -5.75 -45.10
CA ARG A 822 -19.39 -7.12 -45.45
C ARG A 822 -18.73 -8.14 -44.55
N ASP A 823 -18.52 -7.79 -43.29
CA ASP A 823 -18.02 -8.71 -42.29
C ASP A 823 -19.14 -9.61 -41.70
N GLY A 824 -20.40 -9.30 -42.05
CA GLY A 824 -21.60 -10.02 -41.63
C GLY A 824 -22.25 -9.46 -40.36
N ILE A 825 -21.77 -8.32 -39.87
CA ILE A 825 -22.33 -7.57 -38.74
C ILE A 825 -23.05 -6.33 -39.30
N ASP A 826 -24.22 -6.01 -38.73
CA ASP A 826 -24.93 -4.80 -39.13
C ASP A 826 -24.24 -3.55 -38.58
N ASP A 827 -24.04 -2.54 -39.41
CA ASP A 827 -23.34 -1.28 -39.13
C ASP A 827 -23.86 -0.55 -37.87
N ALA A 828 -25.10 -0.82 -37.41
CA ALA A 828 -25.64 -0.23 -36.18
C ALA A 828 -24.99 -0.81 -34.90
N CYS A 829 -24.39 -1.99 -35.00
CA CYS A 829 -23.75 -2.71 -33.90
C CYS A 829 -22.34 -3.21 -34.23
N ASP A 830 -21.86 -2.93 -35.44
CA ASP A 830 -20.48 -3.15 -35.82
C ASP A 830 -19.59 -2.00 -35.30
N SER A 831 -18.64 -2.35 -34.44
CA SER A 831 -17.63 -1.43 -33.93
C SER A 831 -16.52 -1.10 -34.94
N GLU A 832 -16.42 -1.83 -36.05
CA GLU A 832 -15.32 -1.76 -37.02
C GLU A 832 -15.78 -1.60 -38.48
N VAL A 833 -16.75 -0.73 -38.80
CA VAL A 833 -17.21 -0.50 -40.18
C VAL A 833 -16.10 0.07 -41.09
N ILE A 834 -15.32 -0.78 -41.75
CA ILE A 834 -14.20 -0.40 -42.64
C ILE A 834 -14.62 -0.60 -44.11
N GLN A 835 -14.91 0.50 -44.82
CA GLN A 835 -15.26 0.40 -46.25
C GLN A 835 -14.29 -0.49 -47.05
N PRO A 836 -14.79 -1.52 -47.78
CA PRO A 836 -13.94 -2.39 -48.58
C PRO A 836 -13.23 -1.54 -49.61
N THR A 837 -11.91 -1.59 -49.64
CA THR A 837 -11.14 -0.92 -50.68
C THR A 837 -11.59 -1.50 -52.03
N GLU A 838 -12.16 -0.69 -52.92
CA GLU A 838 -12.64 -1.14 -54.25
C GLU A 838 -11.52 -1.88 -55.00
N THR A 839 -11.54 -3.21 -54.97
CA THR A 839 -10.78 -4.01 -55.93
C THR A 839 -11.65 -4.21 -57.15
N THR A 840 -11.32 -3.48 -58.21
CA THR A 840 -11.87 -3.61 -59.57
C THR A 840 -12.09 -5.09 -59.97
N PRO A 841 -13.27 -5.48 -60.47
CA PRO A 841 -13.56 -6.88 -60.77
C PRO A 841 -12.95 -7.30 -62.12
N THR A 842 -12.14 -8.36 -62.11
CA THR A 842 -11.76 -9.10 -63.33
C THR A 842 -12.58 -10.38 -63.46
N ASN A 843 -13.25 -10.50 -64.61
CA ASN A 843 -14.13 -11.60 -65.04
C ASN A 843 -13.46 -12.99 -65.01
N PRO A 844 -14.25 -14.08 -64.92
CA PRO A 844 -13.77 -15.41 -64.62
C PRO A 844 -13.31 -16.17 -65.88
N SER A 845 -12.22 -16.93 -65.75
CA SER A 845 -11.89 -18.00 -66.69
C SER A 845 -11.49 -19.29 -65.95
N THR A 846 -11.95 -20.38 -66.56
CA THR A 846 -11.98 -21.80 -66.17
C THR A 846 -10.59 -22.46 -66.03
N PRO A 847 -10.48 -23.70 -65.48
CA PRO A 847 -9.37 -24.16 -64.64
C PRO A 847 -8.29 -25.00 -65.35
N THR A 848 -7.07 -25.04 -64.79
CA THR A 848 -6.02 -26.02 -65.14
C THR A 848 -5.05 -26.34 -63.98
N VAL A 849 -5.03 -27.64 -63.60
CA VAL A 849 -3.94 -28.61 -63.28
C VAL A 849 -2.54 -28.11 -62.81
N PRO A 850 -1.90 -28.76 -61.80
CA PRO A 850 -0.73 -28.24 -61.08
C PRO A 850 0.64 -28.55 -61.72
N THR A 851 1.65 -27.72 -61.44
CA THR A 851 3.07 -27.88 -61.83
C THR A 851 4.03 -27.41 -60.70
N PRO A 852 5.34 -27.79 -60.70
CA PRO A 852 6.00 -28.37 -59.54
C PRO A 852 7.01 -27.44 -58.83
N SER A 853 7.45 -27.89 -57.65
CA SER A 853 8.41 -27.23 -56.77
C SER A 853 9.76 -26.88 -57.42
N PRO A 854 10.38 -25.72 -57.08
CA PRO A 854 11.60 -25.24 -57.73
C PRO A 854 12.87 -26.02 -57.34
N SER A 855 13.80 -26.10 -58.31
CA SER A 855 15.03 -26.89 -58.23
C SER A 855 16.15 -26.25 -57.41
N LEU A 856 17.11 -27.08 -57.00
CA LEU A 856 18.25 -26.75 -56.13
C LEU A 856 19.13 -25.60 -56.66
N ILE A 857 19.13 -25.35 -57.97
CA ILE A 857 19.91 -24.29 -58.61
C ILE A 857 19.35 -22.90 -58.25
N GLN A 858 18.02 -22.75 -58.16
CA GLN A 858 17.37 -21.47 -57.81
C GLN A 858 17.59 -21.08 -56.35
N LYS A 859 17.73 -22.07 -55.45
CA LYS A 859 18.08 -21.86 -54.04
C LYS A 859 19.55 -21.44 -53.88
N LEU A 860 20.45 -21.93 -54.73
CA LEU A 860 21.88 -21.57 -54.70
C LEU A 860 22.12 -20.12 -55.16
N THR A 861 21.41 -19.64 -56.19
CA THR A 861 21.53 -18.26 -56.69
C THR A 861 21.03 -17.24 -55.66
N SER A 862 19.94 -17.56 -54.95
CA SER A 862 19.40 -16.71 -53.87
C SER A 862 20.38 -16.59 -52.69
N PHE A 863 21.10 -17.66 -52.35
CA PHE A 863 22.06 -17.67 -51.24
C PHE A 863 23.32 -16.85 -51.56
N ILE A 864 23.90 -17.02 -52.76
CA ILE A 864 25.09 -16.28 -53.21
C ILE A 864 24.80 -14.76 -53.28
N THR A 865 23.60 -14.36 -53.70
CA THR A 865 23.19 -12.94 -53.80
C THR A 865 23.03 -12.28 -52.42
N SER A 866 22.62 -13.05 -51.40
CA SER A 866 22.48 -12.57 -50.01
C SER A 866 23.84 -12.38 -49.32
N VAL A 867 24.80 -13.27 -49.60
CA VAL A 867 26.17 -13.20 -49.05
C VAL A 867 26.96 -12.03 -49.67
N LEU A 868 26.84 -11.80 -50.99
CA LEU A 868 27.48 -10.65 -51.67
C LEU A 868 26.96 -9.30 -51.17
N LYS A 869 25.65 -9.16 -50.88
CA LYS A 869 25.07 -7.95 -50.27
C LYS A 869 25.60 -7.69 -48.86
N SER A 870 25.81 -8.74 -48.08
CA SER A 870 26.34 -8.64 -46.72
C SER A 870 27.82 -8.21 -46.71
N ILE A 871 28.65 -8.71 -47.64
CA ILE A 871 30.07 -8.33 -47.77
C ILE A 871 30.22 -6.87 -48.24
N ILE A 872 29.39 -6.41 -49.18
CA ILE A 872 29.39 -5.01 -49.65
C ILE A 872 29.00 -4.05 -48.53
N THR A 873 28.03 -4.44 -47.68
CA THR A 873 27.57 -3.61 -46.56
C THR A 873 28.61 -3.50 -45.44
N VAL A 874 29.41 -4.55 -45.22
CA VAL A 874 30.53 -4.54 -44.26
C VAL A 874 31.72 -3.72 -44.78
N LEU A 875 32.04 -3.81 -46.07
CA LEU A 875 33.08 -2.98 -46.70
C LEU A 875 32.71 -1.49 -46.74
N TYR A 876 31.42 -1.16 -46.90
CA TYR A 876 30.92 0.22 -46.85
C TYR A 876 31.01 0.82 -45.43
N LYS A 877 30.84 0.00 -44.38
CA LYS A 877 31.00 0.43 -42.97
C LYS A 877 32.46 0.58 -42.54
N LEU A 878 33.40 -0.09 -43.21
CA LEU A 878 34.85 0.03 -42.95
C LEU A 878 35.48 1.25 -43.65
N PHE A 879 34.84 1.82 -44.66
CA PHE A 879 35.30 3.04 -45.37
C PHE A 879 34.77 4.36 -44.77
N LEU A 880 33.89 4.28 -43.77
CA LEU A 880 33.25 5.43 -43.10
C LEU A 880 33.67 5.60 -41.63
N CYS A 881 34.74 4.90 -41.20
CA CYS A 881 35.46 5.12 -39.94
C CYS A 881 36.91 5.51 -40.20
#